data_AF-A0A7X2IW48-F1
#
_entry.id   AF-A0A7X2IW48-F1
#
_cell.length_a   1.000
_cell.length_b   1.000
_cell.length_c   1.000
_cell.angle_alpha   90.00
_cell.angle_beta   90.00
_cell.angle_gamma   90.00
#
_symmetry.space_group_name_H-M   'P 1'
#
loop_
_entity.id
_entity.type
_entity.pdbx_description
1 polymer ?
#
loop_
_entity_poly.entity_id
_entity_poly.type
_entity_poly.pdbx_seq_one_letter_code
_entity_poly.pdbx_strand_id
1 'polypeptide(L)'
;MYKVFDVVVDTMQKSKHNNIVINTNDLKSAKLNITINQSLRPFVLTGATVRIAIVKPDAKTVFQDCTITDATKGKCEVTLNSQAYIIKGLYVAEIMVYIGSDKVAVTGTFTYSVQKGILSGSTLESTNDWQAINKAIVDAEGILKDIREKGTGVDAQARDQLQSVNVQLAQKANQSDVIRKGYGTLNDFDEPTRATIQGLAPGQINAVLGERNVKTPNLDDKAVTQGKTSFAKQGKNKFDGAFTKGVNLTGTYPNVYYDDFNFPNPFSIVFKAERAISYTISKSNDTDRFTVATFIGKPQRNQSPARAINAPTNLVNSVTVTLQGSEDYIVITVSSNTQSKIPAWVQIEEGLSATSFSGYDNVKFNLTDSIEEKDLKTNAVTARTVDFSAMNKLGLVLGSPEKLENELNRFEQISNTSNPFTFNGIKSVTFGNSIYFDCNIVPNNVNGILKMEENINMIFKVDVPDGDYNNVEIYIRNHRDNLNLSTSTKYAEYIGDGYYSIPNYKVIENRTHRVFVRNIGGNPNKKIKDIFISTNGIPSRGGIVDEIDNLKKRVSGNSLTRYVAPNGNDNNTGAKNSPYLTFQKAIDEGATKIIAQPGDYVGQRLLANSMDNLTILVDSPVTSQVKPKARIVNALDLSLSHDASVDLFTANLTVNASSNWHKVFVSKELTGERTGLQSVSYNAILWETNTGSYELDYKMVPVLTLSACQSTEGTFFFDGSKVYVHPKGKTITNKLFKRLINEEDQCVHLQSINSVLIEDLEVSFAAGVNIHTEDCLDTTFRSVDVAYSAYSSGFTPRRTNGNFYNCKGYKNNADGFAPVANGNTNFYNCFGMYNYDDGLSHHDGCTGVIEGGEYHHNVKGGLAPAHGAQVDLFNVISHNNGHGIYAQASSDRPVGRKVRHVNVVTYDNRYGISVQNYHVVAYNCKHENNQTPVWIRDVGDPKDRSFIEL
;
A
#
# COMPACT_ATOMS: atom_id res chain seq x y z
N MET A 1 38.86 10.99 40.30
CA MET A 1 39.00 11.29 41.74
C MET A 1 38.61 12.75 41.93
N TYR A 2 37.75 13.08 42.90
CA TYR A 2 37.30 14.46 43.12
C TYR A 2 38.25 15.23 44.04
N LYS A 3 38.50 16.51 43.74
CA LYS A 3 39.12 17.48 44.63
C LYS A 3 38.03 18.13 45.45
N VAL A 4 37.88 17.69 46.69
CA VAL A 4 36.77 18.06 47.57
C VAL A 4 37.15 19.21 48.48
N PHE A 5 36.27 20.20 48.61
CA PHE A 5 36.45 21.35 49.50
C PHE A 5 35.23 21.52 50.40
N ASP A 6 35.45 21.58 51.71
CA ASP A 6 34.38 21.80 52.68
C ASP A 6 34.12 23.31 52.88
N VAL A 7 32.85 23.68 52.78
CA VAL A 7 32.35 25.06 52.92
C VAL A 7 31.23 25.07 53.95
N VAL A 8 31.32 25.94 54.94
CA VAL A 8 30.24 26.18 55.90
C VAL A 8 29.68 27.58 55.64
N VAL A 9 28.40 27.64 55.27
CA VAL A 9 27.68 28.90 55.01
C VAL A 9 26.58 29.10 56.03
N ASP A 10 26.23 30.34 56.32
CA ASP A 10 25.15 30.67 57.25
C ASP A 10 24.27 31.79 56.65
N THR A 11 22.97 31.75 56.91
CA THR A 11 22.02 32.77 56.42
C THR A 11 22.07 34.09 57.19
N MET A 12 22.64 34.08 58.40
CA MET A 12 22.71 35.23 59.30
C MET A 12 24.14 35.56 59.74
N GLN A 13 25.07 34.59 59.63
CA GLN A 13 26.47 34.73 60.04
C GLN A 13 27.42 34.69 58.84
N LYS A 14 28.66 35.14 59.06
CA LYS A 14 29.69 35.08 58.03
C LYS A 14 30.07 33.62 57.72
N SER A 15 30.11 33.29 56.43
CA SER A 15 30.55 31.99 55.93
C SER A 15 32.00 31.68 56.32
N LYS A 16 32.28 30.41 56.62
CA LYS A 16 33.60 29.89 57.02
C LYS A 16 34.06 28.83 56.02
N HIS A 17 35.24 29.05 55.45
CA HIS A 17 35.89 28.09 54.56
C HIS A 17 37.41 28.29 54.61
N ASN A 18 38.15 27.24 54.30
CA ASN A 18 39.59 27.34 54.05
C ASN A 18 39.85 28.00 52.68
N ASN A 19 41.11 28.30 52.36
CA ASN A 19 41.46 28.84 51.05
C ASN A 19 41.17 27.80 49.95
N ILE A 20 40.20 28.09 49.07
CA ILE A 20 39.80 27.21 47.97
C ILE A 20 40.49 27.69 46.70
N VAL A 21 41.37 26.83 46.15
CA VAL A 21 42.10 27.09 44.90
C VAL A 21 41.81 25.99 43.88
N ILE A 22 41.19 26.39 42.77
CA ILE A 22 40.77 25.51 41.67
C ILE A 22 41.63 25.81 40.43
N ASN A 23 41.98 24.79 39.65
CA ASN A 23 42.69 24.94 38.39
C ASN A 23 41.71 24.87 37.21
N THR A 24 41.88 25.68 36.16
CA THR A 24 41.03 25.59 34.95
C THR A 24 41.05 24.18 34.31
N ASN A 25 42.10 23.39 34.57
CA ASN A 25 42.24 22.00 34.10
C ASN A 25 41.60 20.96 35.03
N ASP A 26 40.90 21.34 36.10
CA ASP A 26 40.29 20.37 37.01
C ASP A 26 39.09 19.62 36.38
N LEU A 27 38.66 19.94 35.15
CA LEU A 27 37.79 19.10 34.27
C LEU A 27 36.66 18.31 34.97
N LYS A 28 35.77 19.00 35.69
CA LYS A 28 34.63 18.48 36.48
C LYS A 28 35.02 17.61 37.68
N SER A 29 36.23 17.76 38.20
CA SER A 29 36.68 17.08 39.42
C SER A 29 36.62 17.95 40.69
N ALA A 30 36.42 19.26 40.58
CA ALA A 30 36.27 20.15 41.74
C ALA A 30 34.87 20.01 42.36
N LYS A 31 34.80 19.57 43.62
CA LYS A 31 33.55 19.35 44.34
C LYS A 31 33.52 20.19 45.63
N LEU A 32 32.41 20.86 45.89
CA LEU A 32 32.15 21.57 47.13
C LEU A 32 31.20 20.73 48.00
N ASN A 33 31.63 20.45 49.22
CA ASN A 33 30.80 19.88 50.28
C ASN A 33 30.31 21.03 51.16
N ILE A 34 29.01 21.29 51.16
CA ILE A 34 28.43 22.50 51.74
C ILE A 34 27.60 22.12 52.96
N THR A 35 27.85 22.79 54.08
CA THR A 35 27.00 22.77 55.28
C THR A 35 26.32 24.12 55.43
N ILE A 36 24.99 24.14 55.42
CA ILE A 36 24.15 25.33 55.51
C ILE A 36 23.61 25.45 56.93
N ASN A 37 23.87 26.59 57.56
CA ASN A 37 23.37 26.94 58.88
C ASN A 37 22.45 28.16 58.84
N GLN A 38 21.67 28.34 59.89
CA GLN A 38 21.01 29.58 60.22
C GLN A 38 21.25 29.88 61.69
N SER A 39 21.90 31.02 61.97
CA SER A 39 22.27 31.40 63.34
C SER A 39 23.03 30.29 64.08
N LEU A 40 24.04 29.71 63.40
CA LEU A 40 24.93 28.65 63.91
C LEU A 40 24.27 27.29 64.19
N ARG A 41 23.02 27.07 63.74
CA ARG A 41 22.35 25.78 63.81
C ARG A 41 22.11 25.22 62.40
N PRO A 42 22.13 23.89 62.19
CA PRO A 42 21.85 23.29 60.88
C PRO A 42 20.53 23.75 60.28
N PHE A 43 20.55 24.19 59.02
CA PHE A 43 19.35 24.55 58.28
C PHE A 43 18.72 23.28 57.70
N VAL A 44 17.50 22.92 58.10
CA VAL A 44 16.85 21.68 57.64
C VAL A 44 16.39 21.85 56.18
N LEU A 45 16.80 20.93 55.31
CA LEU A 45 16.56 20.96 53.85
C LEU A 45 15.48 19.97 53.38
N THR A 46 14.68 19.43 54.30
CA THR A 46 13.64 18.44 53.95
C THR A 46 12.60 19.08 53.05
N GLY A 47 12.38 18.52 51.85
CA GLY A 47 11.46 19.05 50.85
C GLY A 47 11.96 20.30 50.11
N ALA A 48 13.24 20.66 50.29
CA ALA A 48 13.86 21.80 49.63
C ALA A 48 14.63 21.41 48.35
N THR A 49 14.85 22.38 47.47
CA THR A 49 15.90 22.33 46.44
C THR A 49 16.96 23.38 46.78
N VAL A 50 18.23 23.05 46.49
CA VAL A 50 19.38 23.91 46.82
C VAL A 50 20.17 24.19 45.57
N ARG A 51 20.54 25.45 45.36
CA ARG A 51 21.30 25.92 44.20
C ARG A 51 22.43 26.82 44.63
N ILE A 52 23.60 26.68 44.02
CA ILE A 52 24.70 27.63 44.14
C ILE A 52 24.60 28.67 43.03
N ALA A 53 24.76 29.94 43.40
CA ALA A 53 24.90 31.06 42.49
C ALA A 53 26.32 31.61 42.58
N ILE A 54 26.98 31.79 41.45
CA ILE A 54 28.41 32.10 41.37
C ILE A 54 28.62 33.27 40.42
N VAL A 55 29.20 34.36 40.92
CA VAL A 55 29.67 35.48 40.11
C VAL A 55 31.14 35.24 39.74
N LYS A 56 31.40 35.29 38.44
CA LYS A 56 32.71 35.11 37.82
C LYS A 56 33.50 36.43 37.79
N PRO A 57 34.82 36.39 37.52
CA PRO A 57 35.64 37.59 37.32
C PRO A 57 35.18 38.49 36.16
N ASP A 58 34.51 37.94 35.14
CA ASP A 58 33.92 38.67 34.01
C ASP A 58 32.52 39.23 34.33
N ALA A 59 32.12 39.23 35.60
CA ALA A 59 30.82 39.66 36.13
C ALA A 59 29.60 38.84 35.64
N LYS A 60 29.81 37.73 34.92
CA LYS A 60 28.71 36.82 34.55
C LYS A 60 28.39 35.87 35.71
N THR A 61 27.15 35.39 35.77
CA THR A 61 26.67 34.50 36.84
C THR A 61 26.43 33.08 36.34
N VAL A 62 26.81 32.08 37.13
CA VAL A 62 26.54 30.65 36.90
C VAL A 62 25.65 30.12 38.02
N PHE A 63 24.63 29.35 37.64
CA PHE A 63 23.73 28.66 38.57
C PHE A 63 23.88 27.15 38.42
N GLN A 64 24.02 26.42 39.54
CA GLN A 64 24.07 24.95 39.54
C GLN A 64 23.27 24.38 40.71
N ASP A 65 22.52 23.32 40.45
CA ASP A 65 21.79 22.61 41.48
C ASP A 65 22.73 21.75 42.33
N CYS A 66 22.52 21.78 43.65
CA CYS A 66 23.26 20.98 44.61
C CYS A 66 22.47 19.70 44.93
N THR A 67 23.18 18.60 45.15
CA THR A 67 22.59 17.35 45.65
C THR A 67 22.57 17.37 47.18
N ILE A 68 21.39 17.23 47.79
CA ILE A 68 21.27 17.15 49.26
C ILE A 68 21.79 15.79 49.74
N THR A 69 22.75 15.81 50.67
CA THR A 69 23.40 14.60 51.19
C THR A 69 22.96 14.25 52.61
N ASP A 70 22.55 15.25 53.41
CA ASP A 70 21.89 15.06 54.70
C ASP A 70 20.96 16.25 54.95
N ALA A 71 19.67 16.04 54.66
CA ALA A 71 18.66 17.09 54.76
C ALA A 71 18.48 17.59 56.21
N THR A 72 18.64 16.72 57.20
CA THR A 72 18.43 17.07 58.63
C THR A 72 19.59 17.86 59.21
N LYS A 73 20.79 17.70 58.66
CA LYS A 73 22.01 18.42 59.07
C LYS A 73 22.40 19.55 58.13
N GLY A 74 21.54 19.92 57.19
CA GLY A 74 21.78 21.02 56.27
C GLY A 74 22.94 20.79 55.31
N LYS A 75 23.20 19.53 54.91
CA LYS A 75 24.33 19.20 54.04
C LYS A 75 23.89 18.96 52.60
N CYS A 76 24.64 19.55 51.68
CA CYS A 76 24.54 19.28 50.25
C CYS A 76 25.93 19.30 49.60
N GLU A 77 26.02 18.84 48.36
CA GLU A 77 27.24 18.87 47.58
C GLU A 77 26.97 19.34 46.15
N VAL A 78 27.99 19.94 45.52
CA VAL A 78 27.96 20.29 44.10
C VAL A 78 29.32 20.03 43.48
N THR A 79 29.34 19.30 42.37
CA THR A 79 30.52 19.18 41.51
C THR A 79 30.47 20.31 40.51
N LEU A 80 31.41 21.24 40.60
CA LEU A 80 31.42 22.44 39.76
C LEU A 80 31.62 22.04 38.29
N ASN A 81 30.75 22.53 37.40
CA ASN A 81 31.00 22.46 35.97
C ASN A 81 32.10 23.44 35.53
N SER A 82 32.67 23.24 34.34
CA SER A 82 33.78 24.05 33.81
C SER A 82 33.46 25.54 33.77
N GLN A 83 32.21 25.94 33.47
CA GLN A 83 31.81 27.35 33.42
C GLN A 83 31.96 28.06 34.78
N ALA A 84 31.86 27.33 35.89
CA ALA A 84 32.10 27.87 37.24
C ALA A 84 33.59 28.08 37.58
N TYR A 85 34.53 27.75 36.70
CA TYR A 85 35.95 28.03 36.90
C TYR A 85 36.75 28.15 35.58
N ILE A 86 36.12 28.57 34.48
CA ILE A 86 36.78 28.64 33.16
C ILE A 86 37.72 29.85 33.00
N ILE A 87 37.50 30.92 33.76
CA ILE A 87 38.31 32.15 33.73
C ILE A 87 39.19 32.23 34.99
N LYS A 88 40.47 32.55 34.84
CA LYS A 88 41.37 32.83 35.97
C LYS A 88 40.86 34.05 36.75
N GLY A 89 40.77 33.93 38.07
CA GLY A 89 40.43 35.07 38.95
C GLY A 89 39.68 34.66 40.21
N LEU A 90 39.13 35.66 40.91
CA LEU A 90 38.35 35.47 42.13
C LEU A 90 36.86 35.30 41.79
N TYR A 91 36.25 34.27 42.37
CA TYR A 91 34.82 33.98 42.23
C TYR A 91 34.13 34.23 43.56
N VAL A 92 32.90 34.73 43.51
CA VAL A 92 32.05 34.98 44.67
C VAL A 92 30.81 34.12 44.54
N ALA A 93 30.48 33.35 45.57
CA ALA A 93 29.35 32.43 45.54
C ALA A 93 28.44 32.57 46.77
N GLU A 94 27.18 32.23 46.59
CA GLU A 94 26.17 32.11 47.65
C GLU A 94 25.26 30.91 47.38
N ILE A 95 24.57 30.44 48.42
CA ILE A 95 23.63 29.33 48.34
C ILE A 95 22.21 29.84 48.46
N MET A 96 21.36 29.38 47.54
CA MET A 96 19.93 29.65 47.50
C MET A 96 19.16 28.37 47.83
N VAL A 97 18.25 28.45 48.80
CA VAL A 97 17.36 27.34 49.19
C VAL A 97 15.93 27.70 48.82
N TYR A 98 15.25 26.78 48.14
CA TYR A 98 13.86 26.89 47.72
C TYR A 98 13.03 25.79 48.38
N ILE A 99 11.81 26.09 48.82
CA ILE A 99 10.84 25.10 49.29
C ILE A 99 9.58 25.32 48.45
N GLY A 100 9.22 24.34 47.61
CA GLY A 100 8.21 24.56 46.57
C GLY A 100 8.70 25.53 45.49
N SER A 101 7.85 26.46 45.05
CA SER A 101 8.17 27.50 44.05
C SER A 101 8.81 28.76 44.63
N ASP A 102 8.83 28.91 45.96
CA ASP A 102 9.28 30.13 46.63
C ASP A 102 10.74 30.03 47.10
N LYS A 103 11.46 31.14 46.96
CA LYS A 103 12.82 31.28 47.49
C LYS A 103 12.74 31.51 49.00
N VAL A 104 13.29 30.59 49.78
CA VAL A 104 13.11 30.59 51.25
C VAL A 104 14.33 31.16 51.98
N ALA A 105 15.55 30.97 51.48
CA ALA A 105 16.74 31.52 52.12
C ALA A 105 17.90 31.76 51.16
N VAL A 106 18.73 32.77 51.47
CA VAL A 106 20.04 33.04 50.84
C VAL A 106 21.09 33.10 51.93
N THR A 107 22.24 32.47 51.69
CA THR A 107 23.36 32.49 52.64
C THR A 107 24.25 33.71 52.44
N GLY A 108 25.07 34.04 53.43
CA GLY A 108 26.21 34.94 53.22
C GLY A 108 27.15 34.42 52.13
N THR A 109 27.81 35.34 51.42
CA THR A 109 28.72 34.99 50.33
C THR A 109 30.02 34.35 50.84
N PHE A 110 30.63 33.54 49.99
CA PHE A 110 31.99 32.99 50.18
C PHE A 110 32.77 33.09 48.87
N THR A 111 34.10 32.93 48.93
CA THR A 111 34.95 33.12 47.74
C THR A 111 35.89 31.96 47.49
N TYR A 112 36.24 31.76 46.22
CA TYR A 112 37.29 30.83 45.81
C TYR A 112 38.10 31.42 44.64
N SER A 113 39.36 31.00 44.53
CA SER A 113 40.28 31.50 43.50
C SER A 113 40.55 30.44 42.43
N VAL A 114 40.56 30.86 41.16
CA VAL A 114 40.86 30.00 40.02
C VAL A 114 42.19 30.39 39.40
N GLN A 115 43.08 29.40 39.26
CA GLN A 115 44.38 29.52 38.59
C GLN A 115 44.32 28.95 37.17
N LYS A 116 45.04 29.59 36.24
CA LYS A 116 45.14 29.15 34.85
C LYS A 116 46.00 27.88 34.77
N GLY A 117 45.43 26.80 34.24
CA GLY A 117 46.15 25.58 33.88
C GLY A 117 47.00 25.74 32.63
N ILE A 118 47.87 24.76 32.37
CA ILE A 118 48.81 24.78 31.22
C ILE A 118 48.07 24.59 29.87
N LEU A 119 46.89 23.98 29.88
CA LEU A 119 46.09 23.76 28.68
C LEU A 119 45.35 25.05 28.29
N SER A 120 45.34 25.41 27.01
CA SER A 120 44.69 26.64 26.53
C SER A 120 43.16 26.47 26.41
N GLY A 121 42.42 27.58 26.51
CA GLY A 121 40.95 27.58 26.59
C GLY A 121 40.24 26.92 25.41
N SER A 122 40.79 27.02 24.19
CA SER A 122 40.24 26.38 22.99
C SER A 122 40.39 24.84 23.00
N THR A 123 41.38 24.31 23.71
CA THR A 123 41.59 22.86 23.84
C THR A 123 40.69 22.24 24.90
N LEU A 124 40.28 23.01 25.91
CA LEU A 124 39.39 22.56 26.99
C LEU A 124 37.91 22.49 26.56
N GLU A 125 37.45 23.43 25.72
CA GLU A 125 36.10 23.41 25.15
C GLU A 125 35.95 22.21 24.19
N SER A 126 36.89 22.02 23.25
CA SER A 126 36.83 20.91 22.29
C SER A 126 36.93 19.51 22.92
N THR A 127 37.72 19.36 23.99
CA THR A 127 37.90 18.04 24.64
C THR A 127 36.64 17.63 25.44
N ASN A 128 36.00 18.58 26.13
CA ASN A 128 34.77 18.29 26.88
C ASN A 128 33.58 18.03 25.94
N ASP A 129 33.47 18.79 24.85
CA ASP A 129 32.42 18.63 23.86
C ASP A 129 32.58 17.29 23.11
N TRP A 130 33.81 16.91 22.76
CA TRP A 130 34.11 15.62 22.15
C TRP A 130 33.78 14.43 23.06
N GLN A 131 34.09 14.51 24.35
CA GLN A 131 33.75 13.45 25.30
C GLN A 131 32.24 13.32 25.54
N ALA A 132 31.52 14.44 25.58
CA ALA A 132 30.06 14.44 25.70
C ALA A 132 29.39 13.84 24.45
N ILE A 133 29.89 14.17 23.25
CA ILE A 133 29.43 13.60 21.99
C ILE A 133 29.71 12.09 21.94
N ASN A 134 30.92 11.65 22.28
CA ASN A 134 31.23 10.21 22.31
C ASN A 134 30.37 9.44 23.31
N LYS A 135 30.09 10.02 24.49
CA LYS A 135 29.18 9.38 25.44
C LYS A 135 27.75 9.33 24.92
N ALA A 136 27.25 10.39 24.28
CA ALA A 136 25.93 10.39 23.65
C ALA A 136 25.83 9.34 22.53
N ILE A 137 26.91 9.14 21.75
CA ILE A 137 26.98 8.10 20.71
C ILE A 137 26.91 6.70 21.35
N VAL A 138 27.71 6.43 22.39
CA VAL A 138 27.71 5.12 23.07
C VAL A 138 26.36 4.84 23.75
N ASP A 139 25.76 5.85 24.37
CA ASP A 139 24.44 5.71 25.00
C ASP A 139 23.35 5.46 23.92
N ALA A 140 23.43 6.14 22.76
CA ALA A 140 22.52 5.90 21.62
C ALA A 140 22.71 4.52 20.98
N GLU A 141 23.94 4.03 20.86
CA GLU A 141 24.23 2.66 20.40
C GLU A 141 23.67 1.62 21.37
N GLY A 142 23.75 1.87 22.68
CA GLY A 142 23.14 1.05 23.72
C GLY A 142 21.61 1.01 23.59
N ILE A 143 20.97 2.15 23.39
CA ILE A 143 19.52 2.26 23.15
C ILE A 143 19.13 1.52 21.86
N LEU A 144 19.89 1.70 20.78
CA LEU A 144 19.63 1.00 19.50
C LEU A 144 19.77 -0.52 19.64
N LYS A 145 20.74 -0.99 20.41
CA LYS A 145 20.91 -2.41 20.73
C LYS A 145 19.73 -2.93 21.56
N ASP A 146 19.32 -2.19 22.60
CA ASP A 146 18.17 -2.53 23.42
C ASP A 146 16.86 -2.54 22.60
N ILE A 147 16.68 -1.63 21.65
CA ILE A 147 15.54 -1.62 20.72
C ILE A 147 15.60 -2.82 19.77
N ARG A 148 16.78 -3.19 19.26
CA ARG A 148 16.93 -4.37 18.39
C ARG A 148 16.65 -5.67 19.12
N GLU A 149 17.12 -5.79 20.37
CA GLU A 149 17.00 -7.01 21.17
C GLU A 149 15.64 -7.13 21.88
N LYS A 150 15.07 -6.02 22.38
CA LYS A 150 13.79 -6.01 23.12
C LYS A 150 12.59 -5.60 22.25
N GLY A 151 12.79 -4.73 21.26
CA GLY A 151 11.73 -4.30 20.34
C GLY A 151 11.22 -5.43 19.45
N THR A 152 12.11 -6.34 19.03
CA THR A 152 11.71 -7.57 18.32
C THR A 152 10.85 -8.50 19.17
N GLY A 153 11.06 -8.52 20.49
CA GLY A 153 10.24 -9.27 21.45
C GLY A 153 8.88 -8.64 21.70
N VAL A 154 8.79 -7.31 21.79
CA VAL A 154 7.53 -6.57 21.92
C VAL A 154 6.70 -6.69 20.64
N ASP A 155 7.33 -6.59 19.47
CA ASP A 155 6.64 -6.76 18.18
C ASP A 155 6.21 -8.21 17.93
N ALA A 156 6.96 -9.20 18.44
CA ALA A 156 6.55 -10.60 18.41
C ALA A 156 5.37 -10.86 19.36
N GLN A 157 5.43 -10.35 20.59
CA GLN A 157 4.30 -10.45 21.54
C GLN A 157 3.06 -9.71 21.05
N ALA A 158 3.22 -8.53 20.44
CA ALA A 158 2.11 -7.77 19.87
C ALA A 158 1.50 -8.50 18.67
N ARG A 159 2.33 -9.10 17.80
CA ARG A 159 1.85 -9.94 16.69
C ARG A 159 1.16 -11.21 17.18
N ASP A 160 1.70 -11.90 18.18
CA ASP A 160 1.07 -13.09 18.77
C ASP A 160 -0.24 -12.76 19.47
N GLN A 161 -0.31 -11.61 20.16
CA GLN A 161 -1.55 -11.11 20.75
C GLN A 161 -2.57 -10.73 19.68
N LEU A 162 -2.18 -10.01 18.62
CA LEU A 162 -3.04 -9.70 17.46
C LEU A 162 -3.53 -10.96 16.76
N GLN A 163 -2.66 -11.96 16.57
CA GLN A 163 -3.01 -13.26 16.00
C GLN A 163 -4.02 -13.96 16.90
N SER A 164 -3.79 -13.99 18.23
CA SER A 164 -4.70 -14.61 19.19
C SER A 164 -6.07 -13.91 19.25
N VAL A 165 -6.09 -12.57 19.17
CA VAL A 165 -7.31 -11.77 19.14
C VAL A 165 -8.06 -11.98 17.83
N ASN A 166 -7.37 -12.04 16.69
CA ASN A 166 -7.97 -12.31 15.39
C ASN A 166 -8.52 -13.74 15.31
N VAL A 167 -7.84 -14.73 15.90
CA VAL A 167 -8.35 -16.11 16.02
C VAL A 167 -9.58 -16.13 16.94
N GLN A 168 -9.57 -15.44 18.08
CA GLN A 168 -10.74 -15.33 18.95
C GLN A 168 -11.90 -14.58 18.27
N LEU A 169 -11.65 -13.53 17.50
CA LEU A 169 -12.68 -12.81 16.74
C LEU A 169 -13.24 -13.69 15.63
N ALA A 170 -12.40 -14.42 14.90
CA ALA A 170 -12.85 -15.36 13.88
C ALA A 170 -13.67 -16.51 14.50
N GLN A 171 -13.25 -17.03 15.66
CA GLN A 171 -14.01 -18.03 16.41
C GLN A 171 -15.36 -17.48 16.91
N LYS A 172 -15.40 -16.24 17.43
CA LYS A 172 -16.64 -15.58 17.87
C LYS A 172 -17.54 -15.13 16.71
N ALA A 173 -16.98 -14.80 15.56
CA ALA A 173 -17.72 -14.45 14.35
C ALA A 173 -18.28 -15.70 13.63
N ASN A 174 -17.63 -16.86 13.79
CA ASN A 174 -18.06 -18.13 13.22
C ASN A 174 -18.98 -18.94 14.15
N GLN A 175 -19.12 -18.56 15.43
CA GLN A 175 -20.18 -19.06 16.30
C GLN A 175 -21.43 -18.22 16.12
N SER A 176 -22.53 -18.87 15.75
CA SER A 176 -23.87 -18.31 15.55
C SER A 176 -24.53 -17.76 16.83
N ASP A 177 -23.76 -17.45 17.89
CA ASP A 177 -24.22 -17.39 19.28
C ASP A 177 -24.32 -15.97 19.86
N VAL A 178 -24.31 -14.92 19.03
CA VAL A 178 -24.71 -13.58 19.51
C VAL A 178 -26.23 -13.48 19.47
N ILE A 179 -26.89 -13.95 20.54
CA ILE A 179 -28.33 -13.80 20.71
C ILE A 179 -28.66 -12.30 20.79
N ARG A 180 -29.30 -11.76 19.74
CA ARG A 180 -29.87 -10.42 19.77
C ARG A 180 -31.01 -10.39 20.78
N LYS A 181 -31.05 -9.38 21.65
CA LYS A 181 -32.12 -9.19 22.64
C LYS A 181 -33.48 -9.18 21.92
N GLY A 182 -34.34 -10.16 22.23
CA GLY A 182 -35.65 -10.37 21.59
C GLY A 182 -35.72 -11.51 20.56
N TYR A 183 -34.61 -12.19 20.26
CA TYR A 183 -34.53 -13.27 19.26
C TYR A 183 -34.07 -14.62 19.81
N GLY A 184 -33.76 -14.72 21.11
CA GLY A 184 -33.37 -15.97 21.75
C GLY A 184 -34.54 -16.92 21.95
N THR A 185 -34.31 -18.22 21.75
CA THR A 185 -35.27 -19.29 22.01
C THR A 185 -34.84 -20.13 23.20
N LEU A 186 -35.74 -20.99 23.73
CA LEU A 186 -35.37 -21.93 24.80
C LEU A 186 -34.24 -22.88 24.38
N ASN A 187 -33.93 -23.00 23.09
CA ASN A 187 -32.83 -23.82 22.59
C ASN A 187 -31.43 -23.28 22.87
N ASP A 188 -31.34 -22.02 23.28
CA ASP A 188 -30.04 -21.35 23.48
C ASP A 188 -29.51 -21.53 24.92
N PHE A 189 -30.31 -22.11 25.82
CA PHE A 189 -29.91 -22.43 27.20
C PHE A 189 -29.43 -23.87 27.31
N ASP A 190 -28.45 -24.14 28.17
CA ASP A 190 -28.05 -25.53 28.48
C ASP A 190 -29.20 -26.34 29.11
N GLU A 191 -29.07 -27.67 29.09
CA GLU A 191 -30.14 -28.57 29.53
C GLU A 191 -30.58 -28.34 31.00
N PRO A 192 -29.66 -28.16 31.97
CA PRO A 192 -30.05 -27.87 33.35
C PRO A 192 -30.82 -26.54 33.49
N THR A 193 -30.36 -25.49 32.82
CA THR A 193 -31.02 -24.17 32.87
C THR A 193 -32.39 -24.24 32.20
N ARG A 194 -32.50 -24.95 31.07
CA ARG A 194 -33.75 -25.11 30.32
C ARG A 194 -34.78 -25.93 31.08
N ALA A 195 -34.38 -27.05 31.69
CA ALA A 195 -35.26 -27.86 32.53
C ALA A 195 -35.81 -27.05 33.71
N THR A 196 -34.96 -26.20 34.30
CA THR A 196 -35.35 -25.27 35.37
C THR A 196 -36.37 -24.25 34.89
N ILE A 197 -36.14 -23.61 33.72
CA ILE A 197 -37.08 -22.63 33.14
C ILE A 197 -38.44 -23.28 32.79
N GLN A 198 -38.44 -24.55 32.35
CA GLN A 198 -39.65 -25.28 32.00
C GLN A 198 -40.36 -25.94 33.21
N GLY A 199 -39.77 -25.88 34.40
CA GLY A 199 -40.34 -26.49 35.61
C GLY A 199 -40.34 -28.03 35.60
N LEU A 200 -39.39 -28.65 34.91
CA LEU A 200 -39.30 -30.10 34.80
C LEU A 200 -38.67 -30.71 36.07
N ALA A 201 -39.25 -31.78 36.59
CA ALA A 201 -38.68 -32.56 37.69
C ALA A 201 -37.50 -33.43 37.21
N PRO A 202 -36.53 -33.77 38.08
CA PRO A 202 -35.41 -34.65 37.74
C PRO A 202 -35.89 -35.96 37.10
N GLY A 203 -35.48 -36.21 35.85
CA GLY A 203 -35.83 -37.41 35.08
C GLY A 203 -36.99 -37.26 34.08
N GLN A 204 -37.67 -36.10 34.01
CA GLN A 204 -38.64 -35.85 32.94
C GLN A 204 -37.96 -35.55 31.60
N ILE A 205 -38.50 -36.09 30.50
CA ILE A 205 -37.96 -35.91 29.14
C ILE A 205 -38.34 -34.51 28.64
N ASN A 206 -37.32 -33.76 28.24
CA ASN A 206 -37.45 -32.45 27.62
C ASN A 206 -37.98 -32.58 26.18
N ALA A 207 -39.22 -32.14 25.93
CA ALA A 207 -39.90 -32.33 24.63
C ALA A 207 -39.55 -31.27 23.57
N VAL A 208 -38.39 -30.59 23.66
CA VAL A 208 -37.98 -29.58 22.68
C VAL A 208 -37.18 -30.21 21.54
N LEU A 209 -37.84 -30.39 20.39
CA LEU A 209 -37.29 -30.93 19.15
C LEU A 209 -36.53 -29.85 18.37
N GLY A 210 -35.19 -29.92 18.39
CA GLY A 210 -34.28 -29.17 17.52
C GLY A 210 -33.12 -30.08 17.06
N GLU A 211 -32.50 -29.73 15.93
CA GLU A 211 -31.49 -30.52 15.19
C GLU A 211 -30.33 -31.08 16.04
N ARG A 212 -30.04 -30.48 17.19
CA ARG A 212 -28.93 -30.89 18.09
C ARG A 212 -29.35 -31.70 19.33
N ASN A 213 -30.65 -31.96 19.52
CA ASN A 213 -31.18 -32.60 20.73
C ASN A 213 -31.52 -34.09 20.59
N VAL A 214 -31.33 -34.68 19.40
CA VAL A 214 -31.54 -36.12 19.20
C VAL A 214 -30.23 -36.87 19.46
N LYS A 215 -30.12 -37.49 20.64
CA LYS A 215 -29.00 -38.39 20.96
C LYS A 215 -29.21 -39.76 20.30
N THR A 216 -28.13 -40.48 19.99
CA THR A 216 -28.15 -41.83 19.38
C THR A 216 -29.12 -42.81 20.06
N PRO A 217 -29.21 -42.87 21.41
CA PRO A 217 -30.18 -43.75 22.09
C PRO A 217 -31.65 -43.43 21.77
N ASN A 218 -31.98 -42.16 21.51
CA ASN A 218 -33.34 -41.73 21.18
C ASN A 218 -33.78 -42.25 19.80
N LEU A 219 -32.82 -42.57 18.93
CA LEU A 219 -33.04 -43.18 17.61
C LEU A 219 -33.11 -44.70 17.72
N ASP A 220 -32.26 -45.31 18.54
CA ASP A 220 -32.25 -46.76 18.79
C ASP A 220 -33.56 -47.24 19.45
N ASP A 221 -34.12 -46.43 20.37
CA ASP A 221 -35.41 -46.71 21.04
C ASP A 221 -36.65 -46.36 20.19
N LYS A 222 -36.47 -45.96 18.92
CA LYS A 222 -37.55 -45.52 18.00
C LYS A 222 -38.43 -44.37 18.51
N ALA A 223 -37.93 -43.58 19.46
CA ALA A 223 -38.68 -42.46 20.04
C ALA A 223 -38.87 -41.28 19.06
N VAL A 224 -38.11 -41.24 17.95
CA VAL A 224 -38.22 -40.26 16.87
C VAL A 224 -38.45 -40.97 15.54
N THR A 225 -39.61 -40.78 14.91
CA THR A 225 -39.95 -41.34 13.59
C THR A 225 -39.67 -40.35 12.46
N GLN A 226 -39.12 -40.84 11.34
CA GLN A 226 -38.70 -40.09 10.15
C GLN A 226 -39.71 -39.04 9.63
N GLY A 227 -41.02 -39.26 9.83
CA GLY A 227 -42.07 -38.30 9.44
C GLY A 227 -42.19 -37.05 10.32
N LYS A 228 -41.38 -36.90 11.38
CA LYS A 228 -41.51 -35.81 12.37
C LYS A 228 -40.28 -34.90 12.51
N THR A 229 -39.26 -35.05 11.66
CA THR A 229 -38.02 -34.25 11.75
C THR A 229 -37.68 -33.59 10.42
N SER A 230 -37.61 -32.25 10.40
CA SER A 230 -37.34 -31.42 9.22
C SER A 230 -35.85 -31.19 8.91
N PHE A 231 -34.93 -31.60 9.81
CA PHE A 231 -33.49 -31.32 9.70
C PHE A 231 -32.67 -32.45 9.06
N ALA A 232 -33.26 -33.60 8.75
CA ALA A 232 -32.61 -34.63 7.95
C ALA A 232 -32.57 -34.23 6.46
N LYS A 233 -31.71 -33.26 6.10
CA LYS A 233 -31.48 -32.86 4.70
C LYS A 233 -30.42 -33.77 4.06
N GLN A 234 -30.79 -34.42 2.95
CA GLN A 234 -29.95 -35.38 2.23
C GLN A 234 -29.16 -34.74 1.08
N GLY A 235 -27.84 -34.63 1.20
CA GLY A 235 -26.90 -34.57 0.06
C GLY A 235 -27.20 -33.53 -1.04
N LYS A 236 -26.74 -33.80 -2.27
CA LYS A 236 -26.81 -32.90 -3.45
C LYS A 236 -28.23 -32.43 -3.84
N ASN A 237 -29.26 -32.96 -3.19
CA ASN A 237 -30.65 -32.61 -3.45
C ASN A 237 -31.02 -31.29 -2.76
N LYS A 238 -31.32 -30.26 -3.57
CA LYS A 238 -31.76 -28.94 -3.12
C LYS A 238 -33.25 -28.89 -2.75
N PHE A 239 -34.00 -29.95 -2.99
CA PHE A 239 -35.39 -30.05 -2.56
C PHE A 239 -35.49 -30.25 -1.05
N ASP A 240 -36.24 -29.39 -0.37
CA ASP A 240 -36.41 -29.39 1.08
C ASP A 240 -37.53 -30.32 1.58
N GLY A 241 -38.16 -31.06 0.67
CA GLY A 241 -39.28 -31.96 0.97
C GLY A 241 -40.64 -31.26 1.05
N ALA A 242 -40.71 -29.93 0.88
CA ALA A 242 -41.95 -29.19 1.00
C ALA A 242 -42.72 -29.16 -0.33
N PHE A 243 -43.93 -29.71 -0.32
CA PHE A 243 -44.87 -29.59 -1.44
C PHE A 243 -45.91 -28.51 -1.17
N THR A 244 -46.15 -27.68 -2.18
CA THR A 244 -47.21 -26.68 -2.20
C THR A 244 -48.47 -27.28 -2.80
N LYS A 245 -49.55 -27.31 -2.03
CA LYS A 245 -50.90 -27.62 -2.54
C LYS A 245 -51.53 -26.37 -3.12
N GLY A 246 -52.40 -26.55 -4.11
CA GLY A 246 -53.17 -25.47 -4.72
C GLY A 246 -52.42 -24.68 -5.79
N VAL A 247 -51.16 -24.99 -6.07
CA VAL A 247 -50.42 -24.50 -7.24
C VAL A 247 -50.46 -25.58 -8.32
N ASN A 248 -51.02 -25.28 -9.48
CA ASN A 248 -51.09 -26.23 -10.60
C ASN A 248 -50.64 -25.57 -11.91
N LEU A 249 -49.83 -26.29 -12.69
CA LEU A 249 -49.55 -25.97 -14.08
C LEU A 249 -50.53 -26.76 -14.96
N THR A 250 -51.61 -26.11 -15.43
CA THR A 250 -52.64 -26.75 -16.27
C THR A 250 -52.17 -26.88 -17.73
N GLY A 251 -52.61 -27.94 -18.41
CA GLY A 251 -52.21 -28.27 -19.79
C GLY A 251 -52.61 -27.21 -20.84
N THR A 252 -51.91 -27.30 -21.98
CA THR A 252 -51.91 -26.43 -23.18
C THR A 252 -51.37 -25.00 -22.99
N TYR A 253 -51.58 -24.35 -21.84
CA TYR A 253 -50.91 -23.10 -21.45
C TYR A 253 -50.68 -23.10 -19.91
N PRO A 254 -49.43 -23.02 -19.40
CA PRO A 254 -49.17 -23.29 -17.98
C PRO A 254 -49.42 -22.07 -17.08
N ASN A 255 -50.65 -21.56 -17.00
CA ASN A 255 -50.98 -20.52 -16.03
C ASN A 255 -50.97 -21.09 -14.60
N VAL A 256 -50.42 -20.34 -13.64
CA VAL A 256 -50.46 -20.69 -12.21
C VAL A 256 -51.86 -20.46 -11.69
N TYR A 257 -52.65 -21.52 -11.53
CA TYR A 257 -53.88 -21.41 -10.74
C TYR A 257 -53.51 -21.55 -9.26
N TYR A 258 -53.88 -20.55 -8.45
CA TYR A 258 -54.07 -20.73 -7.00
C TYR A 258 -55.57 -20.91 -6.77
N ASP A 259 -55.95 -21.94 -6.05
CA ASP A 259 -57.30 -22.21 -5.54
C ASP A 259 -58.43 -22.20 -6.59
N ASP A 260 -58.79 -23.39 -7.05
CA ASP A 260 -60.18 -23.68 -7.41
C ASP A 260 -60.66 -24.76 -6.44
N PHE A 261 -61.48 -24.35 -5.45
CA PHE A 261 -61.88 -25.14 -4.26
C PHE A 261 -62.62 -26.46 -4.57
N ASN A 262 -62.88 -26.76 -5.86
CA ASN A 262 -63.67 -27.90 -6.31
C ASN A 262 -62.85 -29.01 -6.98
N PHE A 263 -61.52 -28.95 -6.99
CA PHE A 263 -60.67 -30.01 -7.53
C PHE A 263 -59.72 -30.60 -6.47
N PRO A 264 -59.57 -31.94 -6.37
CA PRO A 264 -58.57 -32.54 -5.50
C PRO A 264 -57.18 -32.09 -5.93
N ASN A 265 -56.52 -31.32 -5.04
CA ASN A 265 -55.34 -30.52 -5.34
C ASN A 265 -54.14 -31.38 -5.79
N PRO A 266 -53.45 -31.03 -6.89
CA PRO A 266 -52.17 -31.62 -7.25
C PRO A 266 -51.07 -31.11 -6.31
N PHE A 267 -50.01 -31.90 -6.16
CA PHE A 267 -48.81 -31.48 -5.44
C PHE A 267 -47.84 -30.80 -6.41
N SER A 268 -47.38 -29.61 -6.04
CA SER A 268 -46.35 -28.89 -6.76
C SER A 268 -45.20 -28.48 -5.84
N ILE A 269 -44.07 -28.12 -6.43
CA ILE A 269 -42.89 -27.59 -5.74
C ILE A 269 -42.64 -26.20 -6.31
N VAL A 270 -42.39 -25.22 -5.44
CA VAL A 270 -41.99 -23.87 -5.83
C VAL A 270 -40.56 -23.67 -5.33
N PHE A 271 -39.61 -23.73 -6.24
CA PHE A 271 -38.18 -23.71 -5.95
C PHE A 271 -37.58 -22.37 -6.39
N LYS A 272 -36.96 -21.62 -5.47
CA LYS A 272 -36.19 -20.43 -5.80
C LYS A 272 -34.82 -20.87 -6.32
N ALA A 273 -34.52 -20.54 -7.56
CA ALA A 273 -33.30 -20.98 -8.23
C ALA A 273 -32.32 -19.82 -8.41
N GLU A 274 -31.03 -20.13 -8.38
CA GLU A 274 -29.98 -19.17 -8.75
C GLU A 274 -29.95 -18.94 -10.27
N ARG A 275 -29.73 -17.69 -10.67
CA ARG A 275 -29.72 -17.28 -12.09
C ARG A 275 -28.53 -17.89 -12.82
N ALA A 276 -28.71 -18.18 -14.11
CA ALA A 276 -27.70 -18.77 -15.00
C ALA A 276 -27.18 -20.16 -14.58
N ILE A 277 -27.78 -20.79 -13.57
CA ILE A 277 -27.52 -22.19 -13.20
C ILE A 277 -28.53 -23.11 -13.91
N SER A 278 -28.05 -24.27 -14.33
CA SER A 278 -28.91 -25.35 -14.81
C SER A 278 -29.26 -26.28 -13.66
N TYR A 279 -30.53 -26.67 -13.56
CA TYR A 279 -31.01 -27.61 -12.56
C TYR A 279 -31.58 -28.84 -13.25
N THR A 280 -31.16 -30.03 -12.83
CA THR A 280 -31.82 -31.28 -13.22
C THR A 280 -32.78 -31.70 -12.13
N ILE A 281 -34.05 -31.82 -12.49
CA ILE A 281 -35.15 -32.17 -11.61
C ILE A 281 -35.59 -33.56 -11.99
N SER A 282 -35.69 -34.47 -11.03
CA SER A 282 -36.16 -35.83 -11.26
C SER A 282 -37.12 -36.29 -10.18
N LYS A 283 -37.97 -37.27 -10.48
CA LYS A 283 -38.93 -37.86 -9.55
C LYS A 283 -39.09 -39.36 -9.78
N SER A 284 -39.70 -40.07 -8.83
CA SER A 284 -40.16 -41.43 -9.06
C SER A 284 -41.25 -41.52 -10.13
N ASN A 285 -41.37 -42.69 -10.75
CA ASN A 285 -42.33 -42.98 -11.82
C ASN A 285 -43.74 -43.32 -11.31
N ASP A 286 -43.97 -43.26 -10.00
CA ASP A 286 -45.24 -43.66 -9.39
C ASP A 286 -46.29 -42.54 -9.41
N THR A 287 -45.94 -41.35 -9.95
CA THR A 287 -46.89 -40.27 -10.26
C THR A 287 -47.03 -39.94 -11.74
N ASP A 288 -48.20 -39.46 -12.14
CA ASP A 288 -48.66 -39.31 -13.52
C ASP A 288 -48.43 -37.92 -14.15
N ARG A 289 -47.96 -36.92 -13.38
CA ARG A 289 -47.60 -35.61 -13.93
C ARG A 289 -46.18 -35.20 -13.59
N PHE A 290 -45.55 -34.55 -14.56
CA PHE A 290 -44.26 -33.91 -14.39
C PHE A 290 -44.17 -32.69 -15.31
N THR A 291 -44.78 -31.58 -14.87
CA THR A 291 -44.78 -30.32 -15.62
C THR A 291 -43.85 -29.35 -14.94
N VAL A 292 -42.97 -28.68 -15.70
CA VAL A 292 -42.02 -27.70 -15.14
C VAL A 292 -42.13 -26.38 -15.89
N ALA A 293 -42.07 -25.27 -15.16
CA ALA A 293 -42.10 -23.93 -15.71
C ALA A 293 -41.23 -22.96 -14.90
N THR A 294 -40.70 -21.93 -15.55
CA THR A 294 -39.90 -20.87 -14.91
C THR A 294 -40.71 -19.58 -14.74
N PHE A 295 -40.37 -18.79 -13.72
CA PHE A 295 -41.01 -17.52 -13.38
C PHE A 295 -39.97 -16.44 -13.06
N ILE A 296 -40.35 -15.19 -13.32
CA ILE A 296 -39.66 -13.99 -12.83
C ILE A 296 -40.40 -13.56 -11.56
N GLY A 297 -39.71 -13.64 -10.43
CA GLY A 297 -40.28 -13.47 -9.10
C GLY A 297 -41.11 -14.68 -8.65
N LYS A 298 -41.53 -14.64 -7.37
CA LYS A 298 -42.32 -15.71 -6.77
C LYS A 298 -43.68 -15.81 -7.49
N PRO A 299 -44.08 -17.00 -7.99
CA PRO A 299 -45.29 -17.16 -8.81
C PRO A 299 -46.56 -16.72 -8.07
N GLN A 300 -47.34 -15.86 -8.71
CA GLN A 300 -48.62 -15.33 -8.25
C GLN A 300 -49.81 -16.04 -8.92
N ARG A 301 -51.02 -15.88 -8.35
CA ARG A 301 -52.27 -16.39 -8.92
C ARG A 301 -52.52 -15.83 -10.32
N ASN A 302 -52.88 -16.72 -11.23
CA ASN A 302 -53.13 -16.50 -12.66
C ASN A 302 -51.92 -15.93 -13.43
N GLN A 303 -50.71 -15.97 -12.85
CA GLN A 303 -49.50 -15.54 -13.55
C GLN A 303 -49.12 -16.58 -14.63
N SER A 304 -48.89 -16.11 -15.84
CA SER A 304 -48.27 -16.92 -16.89
C SER A 304 -46.78 -17.12 -16.60
N PRO A 305 -46.23 -18.30 -16.88
CA PRO A 305 -44.82 -18.56 -16.66
C PRO A 305 -43.99 -17.74 -17.64
N ALA A 306 -42.77 -17.41 -17.23
CA ALA A 306 -41.78 -16.85 -18.15
C ALA A 306 -41.47 -17.85 -19.26
N ARG A 307 -41.34 -19.13 -18.91
CA ARG A 307 -41.20 -20.22 -19.89
C ARG A 307 -41.86 -21.51 -19.41
N ALA A 308 -42.71 -22.07 -20.27
CA ALA A 308 -43.20 -23.44 -20.15
C ALA A 308 -42.11 -24.40 -20.60
N ILE A 309 -41.75 -25.39 -19.78
CA ILE A 309 -40.82 -26.44 -20.17
C ILE A 309 -41.68 -27.69 -20.42
N ASN A 310 -42.15 -27.80 -21.66
CA ASN A 310 -43.00 -28.90 -22.11
C ASN A 310 -42.24 -30.23 -22.04
N ALA A 311 -42.39 -30.95 -20.93
CA ALA A 311 -42.19 -32.39 -20.95
C ALA A 311 -43.38 -33.00 -21.71
N PRO A 312 -43.18 -33.71 -22.83
CA PRO A 312 -44.27 -34.40 -23.49
C PRO A 312 -44.95 -35.34 -22.49
N THR A 313 -46.27 -35.29 -22.51
CA THR A 313 -47.17 -36.05 -21.66
C THR A 313 -46.69 -37.50 -21.48
N ASN A 314 -46.45 -37.86 -20.22
CA ASN A 314 -46.57 -39.20 -19.64
C ASN A 314 -45.34 -40.13 -19.51
N LEU A 315 -44.09 -39.74 -19.85
CA LEU A 315 -42.96 -40.68 -19.66
C LEU A 315 -41.61 -40.09 -19.18
N VAL A 316 -41.48 -38.78 -18.99
CA VAL A 316 -40.21 -38.22 -18.52
C VAL A 316 -40.26 -38.05 -17.00
N ASN A 317 -39.38 -38.76 -16.28
CA ASN A 317 -39.19 -38.63 -14.83
C ASN A 317 -37.99 -37.74 -14.48
N SER A 318 -37.42 -37.05 -15.47
CA SER A 318 -36.29 -36.13 -15.32
C SER A 318 -36.34 -35.03 -16.36
N VAL A 319 -36.06 -33.78 -15.97
CA VAL A 319 -35.99 -32.62 -16.86
C VAL A 319 -34.88 -31.68 -16.39
N THR A 320 -34.12 -31.14 -17.32
CA THR A 320 -33.10 -30.13 -17.05
C THR A 320 -33.61 -28.75 -17.44
N VAL A 321 -33.47 -27.79 -16.54
CA VAL A 321 -33.93 -26.41 -16.66
C VAL A 321 -32.76 -25.47 -16.49
N THR A 322 -32.43 -24.72 -17.55
CA THR A 322 -31.48 -23.61 -17.47
C THR A 322 -32.26 -22.31 -17.40
N LEU A 323 -32.12 -21.55 -16.31
CA LEU A 323 -32.79 -20.25 -16.18
C LEU A 323 -32.17 -19.24 -17.17
N GLN A 324 -33.03 -18.46 -17.84
CA GLN A 324 -32.66 -17.44 -18.82
C GLN A 324 -33.08 -16.04 -18.35
N GLY A 325 -32.27 -15.03 -18.66
CA GLY A 325 -32.59 -13.64 -18.37
C GLY A 325 -32.83 -13.37 -16.88
N SER A 326 -34.03 -12.88 -16.55
CA SER A 326 -34.44 -12.50 -15.19
C SER A 326 -35.19 -13.59 -14.41
N GLU A 327 -35.31 -14.80 -14.95
CA GLU A 327 -35.95 -15.94 -14.28
C GLU A 327 -35.20 -16.31 -12.98
N ASP A 328 -35.94 -16.51 -11.88
CA ASP A 328 -35.37 -16.85 -10.56
C ASP A 328 -36.24 -17.83 -9.74
N TYR A 329 -37.32 -18.36 -10.32
CA TYR A 329 -38.15 -19.42 -9.74
C TYR A 329 -38.46 -20.53 -10.74
N ILE A 330 -38.54 -21.75 -10.24
CA ILE A 330 -39.00 -22.95 -10.95
C ILE A 330 -40.23 -23.50 -10.22
N VAL A 331 -41.31 -23.78 -10.97
CA VAL A 331 -42.50 -24.49 -10.47
C VAL A 331 -42.56 -25.86 -11.11
N ILE A 332 -42.75 -26.90 -10.29
CA ILE A 332 -42.77 -28.30 -10.70
C ILE A 332 -44.08 -28.92 -10.22
N THR A 333 -44.98 -29.31 -11.11
CA THR A 333 -46.18 -30.08 -10.76
C THR A 333 -45.87 -31.57 -10.89
N VAL A 334 -45.95 -32.30 -9.78
CA VAL A 334 -45.48 -33.70 -9.66
C VAL A 334 -46.60 -34.74 -9.59
N SER A 335 -47.86 -34.34 -9.53
CA SER A 335 -49.01 -35.25 -9.55
C SER A 335 -50.21 -34.61 -10.23
N SER A 336 -51.09 -35.40 -10.83
CA SER A 336 -52.41 -34.93 -11.25
C SER A 336 -53.43 -35.02 -10.12
N ASN A 337 -54.61 -34.46 -10.40
CA ASN A 337 -55.79 -34.56 -9.54
C ASN A 337 -56.30 -36.01 -9.41
N THR A 338 -55.95 -36.92 -10.33
CA THR A 338 -56.43 -38.32 -10.30
C THR A 338 -55.62 -39.21 -9.36
N GLN A 339 -54.32 -38.94 -9.20
CA GLN A 339 -53.48 -39.68 -8.25
C GLN A 339 -53.33 -38.97 -6.90
N SER A 340 -53.39 -37.63 -6.87
CA SER A 340 -53.35 -36.76 -5.67
C SER A 340 -52.45 -37.29 -4.54
N LYS A 341 -51.25 -37.72 -4.92
CA LYS A 341 -50.21 -38.21 -4.01
C LYS A 341 -48.87 -37.59 -4.37
N ILE A 342 -48.02 -37.45 -3.38
CA ILE A 342 -46.61 -37.11 -3.60
C ILE A 342 -45.89 -38.32 -4.23
N PRO A 343 -44.95 -38.10 -5.16
CA PRO A 343 -44.08 -39.18 -5.65
C PRO A 343 -43.25 -39.76 -4.51
N ALA A 344 -42.93 -41.06 -4.60
CA ALA A 344 -42.06 -41.75 -3.64
C ALA A 344 -40.71 -41.04 -3.39
N TRP A 345 -40.18 -40.33 -4.39
CA TRP A 345 -39.04 -39.43 -4.23
C TRP A 345 -39.03 -38.29 -5.27
N VAL A 346 -38.39 -37.17 -4.94
CA VAL A 346 -38.08 -36.05 -5.84
C VAL A 346 -36.65 -35.55 -5.56
N GLN A 347 -35.91 -35.23 -6.60
CA GLN A 347 -34.61 -34.59 -6.52
C GLN A 347 -34.54 -33.33 -7.39
N ILE A 348 -33.92 -32.28 -6.86
CA ILE A 348 -33.54 -31.06 -7.58
C ILE A 348 -32.03 -30.90 -7.39
N GLU A 349 -31.25 -31.04 -8.46
CA GLU A 349 -29.79 -31.01 -8.41
C GLU A 349 -29.24 -29.95 -9.36
N GLU A 350 -28.16 -29.28 -8.96
CA GLU A 350 -27.43 -28.36 -9.85
C GLU A 350 -26.63 -29.18 -10.90
N GLY A 351 -26.70 -28.75 -12.15
CA GLY A 351 -26.03 -29.36 -13.29
C GLY A 351 -26.97 -29.96 -14.33
N LEU A 352 -26.37 -30.56 -15.36
CA LEU A 352 -27.05 -31.09 -16.55
C LEU A 352 -27.37 -32.59 -16.47
N SER A 353 -27.14 -33.25 -15.33
CA SER A 353 -27.35 -34.68 -15.18
C SER A 353 -27.91 -35.02 -13.82
N ALA A 354 -28.99 -35.80 -13.79
CA ALA A 354 -29.53 -36.36 -12.56
C ALA A 354 -28.59 -37.45 -12.06
N THR A 355 -28.32 -37.47 -10.76
CA THR A 355 -27.73 -38.65 -10.12
C THR A 355 -28.77 -39.75 -10.00
N SER A 356 -28.33 -41.01 -9.96
CA SER A 356 -29.24 -42.13 -9.68
C SER A 356 -29.75 -42.04 -8.25
N PHE A 357 -31.06 -42.02 -8.04
CA PHE A 357 -31.65 -42.11 -6.71
C PHE A 357 -31.32 -43.48 -6.08
N SER A 358 -30.30 -43.52 -5.21
CA SER A 358 -30.13 -44.62 -4.26
C SER A 358 -31.02 -44.31 -3.07
N GLY A 359 -32.00 -45.16 -2.77
CA GLY A 359 -33.00 -44.94 -1.71
C GLY A 359 -32.46 -44.42 -0.38
N TYR A 360 -33.36 -43.91 0.47
CA TYR A 360 -33.08 -43.17 1.71
C TYR A 360 -32.14 -43.88 2.73
N ASP A 361 -31.81 -45.16 2.52
CA ASP A 361 -31.05 -46.02 3.44
C ASP A 361 -29.53 -45.89 3.37
N ASN A 362 -28.96 -45.09 2.46
CA ASN A 362 -27.49 -44.97 2.33
C ASN A 362 -27.00 -43.51 2.42
N VAL A 363 -27.18 -42.87 3.58
CA VAL A 363 -26.46 -41.63 3.89
C VAL A 363 -25.03 -41.99 4.30
N LYS A 364 -24.06 -41.80 3.38
CA LYS A 364 -22.64 -41.77 3.73
C LYS A 364 -22.32 -40.42 4.38
N PHE A 365 -22.13 -40.43 5.70
CA PHE A 365 -21.63 -39.27 6.42
C PHE A 365 -20.12 -39.13 6.18
N ASN A 366 -19.70 -37.96 5.70
CA ASN A 366 -18.29 -37.59 5.60
C ASN A 366 -17.94 -36.82 6.88
N LEU A 367 -17.40 -37.52 7.89
CA LEU A 367 -16.90 -36.95 9.13
C LEU A 367 -15.41 -36.62 8.92
N THR A 368 -15.11 -35.38 8.53
CA THR A 368 -13.74 -34.85 8.57
C THR A 368 -13.72 -33.46 9.19
N ASP A 369 -14.35 -33.31 10.35
CA ASP A 369 -14.07 -32.22 11.29
C ASP A 369 -13.75 -32.82 12.68
N SER A 370 -12.49 -32.63 13.07
CA SER A 370 -11.86 -32.77 14.40
C SER A 370 -12.30 -33.90 15.34
N ILE A 371 -11.55 -35.00 15.33
CA ILE A 371 -11.29 -35.82 16.53
C ILE A 371 -9.86 -35.47 16.98
N GLU A 372 -9.73 -34.89 18.17
CA GLU A 372 -8.42 -34.65 18.79
C GLU A 372 -7.76 -35.99 19.20
N GLU A 373 -6.44 -36.06 19.02
CA GLU A 373 -5.58 -37.26 19.13
C GLU A 373 -5.44 -37.83 20.56
N LYS A 374 -6.27 -37.39 21.52
CA LYS A 374 -6.13 -37.73 22.94
C LYS A 374 -6.81 -39.04 23.37
N ASP A 375 -7.73 -39.58 22.58
CA ASP A 375 -8.65 -40.64 23.04
C ASP A 375 -8.47 -42.05 22.44
N LEU A 376 -7.32 -42.36 21.80
CA LEU A 376 -7.08 -43.70 21.23
C LEU A 376 -5.83 -44.39 21.80
N LYS A 377 -5.91 -44.75 23.09
CA LYS A 377 -5.16 -45.90 23.63
C LYS A 377 -6.15 -46.87 24.25
N THR A 378 -6.57 -47.89 23.51
CA THR A 378 -6.64 -49.29 23.97
C THR A 378 -7.31 -50.20 22.95
N ASN A 379 -6.59 -51.30 22.64
CA ASN A 379 -7.07 -52.65 22.35
C ASN A 379 -7.63 -53.01 20.96
N ALA A 380 -6.87 -53.94 20.37
CA ALA A 380 -7.13 -54.69 19.17
C ALA A 380 -8.33 -55.63 19.28
N VAL A 381 -9.08 -55.80 18.18
CA VAL A 381 -9.79 -57.04 17.86
C VAL A 381 -9.61 -57.36 16.38
N THR A 382 -9.24 -58.61 16.15
CA THR A 382 -8.94 -59.31 14.89
C THR A 382 -10.21 -59.97 14.34
N ALA A 383 -10.40 -59.97 13.01
CA ALA A 383 -10.96 -61.05 12.15
C ALA A 383 -11.52 -60.42 10.86
N ARG A 384 -10.85 -60.59 9.72
CA ARG A 384 -10.92 -61.71 8.75
C ARG A 384 -12.21 -61.77 7.92
N THR A 385 -11.97 -61.71 6.60
CA THR A 385 -12.81 -62.13 5.46
C THR A 385 -13.72 -61.05 4.86
N VAL A 386 -13.18 -60.25 3.92
CA VAL A 386 -14.00 -59.69 2.83
C VAL A 386 -13.18 -59.65 1.53
N ASP A 387 -13.76 -60.31 0.54
CA ASP A 387 -13.60 -60.31 -0.92
C ASP A 387 -12.79 -59.16 -1.57
N PHE A 388 -11.82 -59.53 -2.43
CA PHE A 388 -10.88 -58.64 -3.13
C PHE A 388 -11.47 -57.89 -4.34
N SER A 389 -12.79 -57.90 -4.55
CA SER A 389 -13.43 -57.21 -5.67
C SER A 389 -13.74 -55.72 -5.45
N ALA A 390 -13.52 -55.18 -4.23
CA ALA A 390 -13.84 -53.79 -3.87
C ALA A 390 -12.65 -52.81 -3.76
N MET A 391 -11.40 -53.25 -3.97
CA MET A 391 -10.22 -52.38 -3.80
C MET A 391 -9.87 -51.47 -5.00
N ASN A 392 -10.67 -51.45 -6.07
CA ASN A 392 -10.39 -50.61 -7.25
C ASN A 392 -10.98 -49.18 -7.20
N LYS A 393 -11.47 -48.71 -6.03
CA LYS A 393 -12.03 -47.35 -5.89
C LYS A 393 -11.63 -46.58 -4.63
N LEU A 394 -10.64 -47.05 -3.87
CA LEU A 394 -10.12 -46.36 -2.69
C LEU A 394 -8.59 -46.25 -2.78
N GLY A 395 -8.12 -45.15 -3.37
CA GLY A 395 -6.72 -44.74 -3.25
C GLY A 395 -6.48 -44.21 -1.84
N LEU A 396 -6.03 -45.11 -0.96
CA LEU A 396 -5.64 -44.82 0.40
C LEU A 396 -4.34 -44.00 0.44
N VAL A 397 -4.33 -43.09 1.40
CA VAL A 397 -3.29 -42.19 1.88
C VAL A 397 -2.00 -42.92 2.31
N LEU A 398 -0.85 -42.40 1.88
CA LEU A 398 0.47 -42.41 2.54
C LEU A 398 1.19 -41.15 2.01
N GLY A 399 1.74 -40.17 2.74
CA GLY A 399 1.99 -39.88 4.14
C GLY A 399 2.69 -38.50 4.22
N SER A 400 2.73 -37.91 5.42
CA SER A 400 3.42 -36.67 5.84
C SER A 400 2.87 -35.29 5.37
N PRO A 401 2.53 -34.38 6.30
CA PRO A 401 1.98 -33.04 6.04
C PRO A 401 3.07 -31.94 6.01
N GLU A 402 3.94 -31.97 5.00
CA GLU A 402 4.92 -30.88 4.78
C GLU A 402 4.99 -30.40 3.32
N LYS A 403 4.00 -30.78 2.49
CA LYS A 403 3.95 -30.43 1.06
C LYS A 403 2.58 -29.98 0.54
N LEU A 404 1.69 -29.49 1.39
CA LEU A 404 0.40 -28.93 0.96
C LEU A 404 0.44 -27.40 0.74
N GLU A 405 1.50 -26.73 1.16
CA GLU A 405 1.67 -25.28 0.98
C GLU A 405 2.25 -24.89 -0.40
N ASN A 406 2.47 -25.86 -1.30
CA ASN A 406 2.98 -25.64 -2.66
C ASN A 406 1.99 -26.03 -3.80
N GLU A 407 0.74 -26.37 -3.50
CA GLU A 407 -0.24 -26.89 -4.49
C GLU A 407 -1.57 -26.10 -4.51
N LEU A 408 -1.53 -24.79 -4.26
CA LEU A 408 -2.70 -23.90 -4.43
C LEU A 408 -2.37 -22.57 -5.14
N ASN A 409 -1.44 -22.59 -6.10
CA ASN A 409 -1.26 -21.49 -7.05
C ASN A 409 -1.17 -22.04 -8.47
N ARG A 410 -2.31 -22.10 -9.18
CA ARG A 410 -2.43 -21.98 -10.65
C ARG A 410 -3.85 -22.34 -11.09
N PHE A 411 -4.69 -21.33 -11.24
CA PHE A 411 -5.72 -21.29 -12.28
C PHE A 411 -6.06 -19.83 -12.55
N GLU A 412 -5.64 -19.31 -13.70
CA GLU A 412 -6.28 -18.15 -14.31
C GLU A 412 -6.30 -18.26 -15.84
N GLN A 413 -7.23 -17.49 -16.41
CA GLN A 413 -7.94 -17.64 -17.66
C GLN A 413 -7.13 -17.53 -18.96
N ILE A 414 -7.73 -18.12 -20.00
CA ILE A 414 -7.50 -17.89 -21.43
C ILE A 414 -7.80 -16.42 -21.76
N SER A 415 -6.81 -15.68 -22.25
CA SER A 415 -7.05 -14.44 -23.00
C SER A 415 -7.25 -14.77 -24.48
N ASN A 416 -8.42 -14.43 -25.03
CA ASN A 416 -8.70 -14.46 -26.47
C ASN A 416 -7.70 -13.58 -27.23
N THR A 417 -7.06 -14.15 -28.25
CA THR A 417 -6.33 -13.40 -29.28
C THR A 417 -7.21 -13.20 -30.50
N SER A 418 -6.92 -12.15 -31.25
CA SER A 418 -7.36 -11.93 -32.63
C SER A 418 -6.78 -13.01 -33.56
N ASN A 419 -7.35 -14.23 -33.53
CA ASN A 419 -7.02 -15.34 -34.43
C ASN A 419 -8.30 -16.12 -34.81
N PRO A 420 -8.37 -16.76 -36.00
CA PRO A 420 -9.62 -17.26 -36.58
C PRO A 420 -10.17 -18.59 -35.99
N PHE A 421 -9.50 -19.18 -35.00
CA PHE A 421 -9.90 -20.47 -34.42
C PHE A 421 -10.16 -20.35 -32.91
N THR A 422 -11.27 -20.92 -32.42
CA THR A 422 -11.55 -21.06 -30.99
C THR A 422 -11.37 -22.51 -30.54
N PHE A 423 -10.69 -22.69 -29.40
CA PHE A 423 -10.57 -23.99 -28.73
C PHE A 423 -11.71 -24.15 -27.72
N ASN A 424 -12.66 -25.04 -28.00
CA ASN A 424 -13.78 -25.32 -27.09
C ASN A 424 -13.57 -26.66 -26.37
N GLY A 425 -13.30 -26.58 -25.06
CA GLY A 425 -13.28 -27.72 -24.13
C GLY A 425 -11.99 -28.53 -24.17
N ILE A 426 -11.16 -28.35 -23.14
CA ILE A 426 -10.03 -29.25 -22.86
C ILE A 426 -10.48 -30.22 -21.79
N LYS A 427 -10.63 -31.50 -22.14
CA LYS A 427 -10.67 -32.59 -21.15
C LYS A 427 -9.32 -33.25 -21.15
N SER A 428 -8.55 -33.07 -20.07
CA SER A 428 -7.35 -33.84 -19.83
C SER A 428 -7.68 -35.06 -18.98
N VAL A 429 -7.08 -36.19 -19.31
CA VAL A 429 -7.03 -37.36 -18.44
C VAL A 429 -5.57 -37.78 -18.37
N THR A 430 -5.06 -38.03 -17.17
CA THR A 430 -3.68 -38.49 -16.96
C THR A 430 -3.70 -39.98 -16.62
N PHE A 431 -3.04 -40.81 -17.42
CA PHE A 431 -2.81 -42.22 -17.10
C PHE A 431 -1.30 -42.51 -17.15
N GLY A 432 -0.68 -42.77 -16.00
CA GLY A 432 0.74 -43.13 -15.91
C GLY A 432 1.68 -42.06 -16.49
N ASN A 433 2.52 -42.44 -17.46
CA ASN A 433 3.51 -41.59 -18.14
C ASN A 433 2.95 -40.84 -19.37
N SER A 434 1.62 -40.77 -19.51
CA SER A 434 0.97 -40.21 -20.70
C SER A 434 -0.09 -39.19 -20.30
N ILE A 435 -0.11 -38.08 -21.04
CA ILE A 435 -1.14 -37.05 -20.92
C ILE A 435 -1.96 -37.06 -22.22
N TYR A 436 -3.28 -37.06 -22.06
CA TYR A 436 -4.23 -37.08 -23.16
C TYR A 436 -5.03 -35.78 -23.19
N PHE A 437 -5.19 -35.19 -24.38
CA PHE A 437 -6.11 -34.07 -24.59
C PHE A 437 -6.99 -34.34 -25.81
N ASP A 438 -8.31 -34.20 -25.63
CA ASP A 438 -9.23 -34.01 -26.74
C ASP A 438 -9.32 -32.51 -27.02
N CYS A 439 -9.01 -32.08 -28.26
CA CYS A 439 -9.27 -30.72 -28.70
C CYS A 439 -10.26 -30.71 -29.87
N ASN A 440 -11.33 -29.93 -29.75
CA ASN A 440 -12.21 -29.60 -30.86
C ASN A 440 -11.76 -28.24 -31.41
N ILE A 441 -11.18 -28.26 -32.60
CA ILE A 441 -10.82 -27.05 -33.35
C ILE A 441 -12.06 -26.65 -34.16
N VAL A 442 -12.67 -25.51 -33.84
CA VAL A 442 -13.83 -24.99 -34.57
C VAL A 442 -13.43 -23.65 -35.22
N PRO A 443 -13.63 -23.47 -36.54
CA PRO A 443 -13.46 -22.17 -37.18
C PRO A 443 -14.49 -21.17 -36.65
N ASN A 444 -14.09 -19.93 -36.39
CA ASN A 444 -15.04 -18.87 -36.04
C ASN A 444 -15.89 -18.52 -37.28
N ASN A 445 -17.21 -18.76 -37.20
CA ASN A 445 -18.18 -18.34 -38.21
C ASN A 445 -18.25 -16.80 -38.26
N VAL A 446 -17.48 -16.19 -39.16
CA VAL A 446 -17.77 -14.86 -39.70
C VAL A 446 -18.30 -15.07 -41.11
N ASN A 447 -19.53 -14.60 -41.37
CA ASN A 447 -20.25 -14.77 -42.63
C ASN A 447 -19.36 -14.62 -43.88
N GLY A 448 -19.12 -15.73 -44.58
CA GLY A 448 -18.42 -15.74 -45.86
C GLY A 448 -17.82 -17.11 -46.15
N ILE A 449 -18.20 -17.71 -47.28
CA ILE A 449 -17.72 -18.99 -47.77
C ILE A 449 -16.18 -18.96 -47.88
N LEU A 450 -15.48 -19.59 -46.95
CA LEU A 450 -14.06 -19.91 -47.07
C LEU A 450 -13.95 -21.42 -47.33
N LYS A 451 -13.60 -21.78 -48.57
CA LYS A 451 -12.97 -23.07 -48.84
C LYS A 451 -11.57 -23.01 -48.25
N MET A 452 -11.30 -23.68 -47.14
CA MET A 452 -9.95 -23.77 -46.57
C MET A 452 -9.30 -25.12 -46.85
N GLU A 453 -8.12 -25.06 -47.48
CA GLU A 453 -7.07 -26.08 -47.40
C GLU A 453 -5.79 -25.42 -46.87
N GLU A 454 -5.76 -25.01 -45.60
CA GLU A 454 -4.55 -24.43 -45.02
C GLU A 454 -3.77 -25.44 -44.17
N ASN A 455 -2.49 -25.55 -44.46
CA ASN A 455 -1.51 -26.29 -43.68
C ASN A 455 -1.10 -25.42 -42.48
N ILE A 456 -1.31 -25.90 -41.25
CA ILE A 456 -0.85 -25.20 -40.03
C ILE A 456 0.42 -25.84 -39.47
N ASN A 457 1.30 -25.04 -38.89
CA ASN A 457 2.40 -25.54 -38.07
C ASN A 457 1.93 -25.56 -36.61
N MET A 458 2.03 -26.73 -35.95
CA MET A 458 1.75 -26.85 -34.53
C MET A 458 3.05 -26.94 -33.75
N ILE A 459 3.21 -26.09 -32.74
CA ILE A 459 4.36 -26.11 -31.83
C ILE A 459 3.87 -26.53 -30.45
N PHE A 460 4.57 -27.51 -29.86
CA PHE A 460 4.35 -28.03 -28.52
C PHE A 460 5.54 -27.67 -27.64
N LYS A 461 5.31 -27.14 -26.43
CA LYS A 461 6.34 -27.12 -25.38
C LYS A 461 6.00 -28.18 -24.35
N VAL A 462 6.95 -29.03 -24.02
CA VAL A 462 6.82 -30.10 -23.02
C VAL A 462 7.85 -29.87 -21.92
N ASP A 463 7.38 -29.70 -20.69
CA ASP A 463 8.26 -29.62 -19.52
C ASP A 463 8.48 -31.00 -18.90
N VAL A 464 9.75 -31.43 -18.84
CA VAL A 464 10.18 -32.74 -18.35
C VAL A 464 11.17 -32.53 -17.18
N PRO A 465 10.97 -33.18 -16.02
CA PRO A 465 11.92 -33.11 -14.93
C PRO A 465 13.32 -33.58 -15.38
N ASP A 466 14.34 -32.75 -15.11
CA ASP A 466 15.77 -32.94 -15.42
C ASP A 466 16.22 -32.65 -16.87
N GLY A 467 15.35 -32.12 -17.73
CA GLY A 467 15.75 -31.68 -19.09
C GLY A 467 15.99 -32.78 -20.11
N ASP A 468 15.55 -34.02 -19.83
CA ASP A 468 15.67 -35.15 -20.76
C ASP A 468 14.56 -35.13 -21.83
N TYR A 469 14.67 -34.17 -22.74
CA TYR A 469 13.71 -33.94 -23.83
C TYR A 469 13.86 -34.95 -24.99
N ASN A 470 14.94 -35.73 -25.05
CA ASN A 470 15.14 -36.69 -26.15
C ASN A 470 14.21 -37.91 -26.09
N ASN A 471 13.50 -38.08 -24.97
CA ASN A 471 12.65 -39.22 -24.67
C ASN A 471 11.15 -38.88 -24.64
N VAL A 472 10.71 -37.86 -25.38
CA VAL A 472 9.29 -37.50 -25.53
C VAL A 472 8.81 -37.79 -26.94
N GLU A 473 7.74 -38.57 -27.05
CA GLU A 473 7.04 -38.85 -28.30
C GLU A 473 5.74 -38.03 -28.33
N ILE A 474 5.59 -37.17 -29.34
CA ILE A 474 4.34 -36.43 -29.59
C ILE A 474 3.79 -36.84 -30.94
N TYR A 475 2.52 -37.24 -31.00
CA TYR A 475 1.84 -37.54 -32.25
C TYR A 475 0.36 -37.21 -32.21
N ILE A 476 -0.24 -37.01 -33.40
CA ILE A 476 -1.66 -36.69 -33.54
C ILE A 476 -2.39 -37.83 -34.26
N ARG A 477 -3.58 -38.19 -33.78
CA ARG A 477 -4.46 -39.19 -34.41
C ARG A 477 -5.87 -38.64 -34.62
N ASN A 478 -6.49 -38.99 -35.74
CA ASN A 478 -7.88 -38.64 -36.07
C ASN A 478 -8.83 -39.77 -35.60
N HIS A 479 -9.95 -39.46 -34.93
CA HIS A 479 -10.77 -40.46 -34.20
C HIS A 479 -12.03 -40.97 -34.93
N ARG A 480 -12.09 -40.99 -36.26
CA ARG A 480 -13.10 -41.82 -36.94
C ARG A 480 -12.53 -42.37 -38.23
N ASP A 481 -12.20 -43.66 -38.21
CA ASP A 481 -12.61 -44.66 -39.19
C ASP A 481 -12.28 -46.05 -38.65
N ASN A 482 -13.33 -46.83 -38.36
CA ASN A 482 -13.23 -48.24 -37.96
C ASN A 482 -13.04 -49.17 -39.19
N LEU A 483 -12.51 -48.64 -40.30
CA LEU A 483 -12.32 -49.35 -41.56
C LEU A 483 -10.99 -48.91 -42.18
N ASN A 484 -10.04 -49.85 -42.19
CA ASN A 484 -8.86 -49.93 -43.06
C ASN A 484 -8.53 -48.69 -43.89
N LEU A 485 -7.74 -47.77 -43.33
CA LEU A 485 -6.78 -46.96 -44.08
C LEU A 485 -5.61 -46.65 -43.14
N SER A 486 -4.45 -47.21 -43.46
CA SER A 486 -3.16 -46.74 -42.96
C SER A 486 -2.96 -45.27 -43.34
N THR A 487 -2.16 -44.54 -42.55
CA THR A 487 -1.52 -43.24 -42.86
C THR A 487 -2.24 -41.95 -42.41
N SER A 488 -1.90 -41.48 -41.21
CA SER A 488 -1.52 -40.07 -40.97
C SER A 488 -1.17 -39.79 -39.49
N THR A 489 -0.50 -40.73 -38.81
CA THR A 489 0.18 -40.39 -37.55
C THR A 489 1.38 -39.51 -37.92
N LYS A 490 1.30 -38.20 -37.68
CA LYS A 490 2.46 -37.31 -37.78
C LYS A 490 3.09 -37.15 -36.39
N TYR A 491 4.40 -37.39 -36.33
CA TYR A 491 5.21 -37.17 -35.14
C TYR A 491 5.74 -35.75 -35.11
N ALA A 492 5.81 -35.16 -33.91
CA ALA A 492 6.46 -33.88 -33.74
C ALA A 492 7.98 -34.05 -33.71
N GLU A 493 8.70 -33.21 -34.44
CA GLU A 493 10.15 -33.14 -34.43
C GLU A 493 10.61 -32.28 -33.27
N TYR A 494 11.59 -32.73 -32.49
CA TYR A 494 12.19 -31.92 -31.43
C TYR A 494 12.97 -30.75 -32.03
N ILE A 495 12.67 -29.53 -31.57
CA ILE A 495 13.29 -28.28 -32.09
C ILE A 495 14.13 -27.54 -31.03
N GLY A 496 14.36 -28.13 -29.84
CA GLY A 496 15.19 -27.57 -28.76
C GLY A 496 14.39 -27.08 -27.54
N ASP A 497 15.02 -27.01 -26.36
CA ASP A 497 14.46 -26.45 -25.10
C ASP A 497 13.05 -26.95 -24.71
N GLY A 498 12.80 -28.24 -24.91
CA GLY A 498 11.49 -28.84 -24.67
C GLY A 498 10.42 -28.52 -25.71
N TYR A 499 10.77 -27.89 -26.84
CA TYR A 499 9.85 -27.60 -27.93
C TYR A 499 9.86 -28.68 -29.01
N TYR A 500 8.69 -28.94 -29.61
CA TYR A 500 8.48 -29.88 -30.70
C TYR A 500 7.57 -29.27 -31.75
N SER A 501 7.75 -29.59 -33.03
CA SER A 501 6.97 -29.05 -34.15
C SER A 501 6.38 -30.15 -35.02
N ILE A 502 5.11 -30.00 -35.42
CA ILE A 502 4.52 -30.75 -36.53
C ILE A 502 4.30 -29.77 -37.67
N PRO A 503 5.22 -29.69 -38.64
CA PRO A 503 5.07 -28.80 -39.76
C PRO A 503 4.01 -29.30 -40.74
N ASN A 504 3.28 -28.35 -41.33
CA ASN A 504 2.29 -28.58 -42.38
C ASN A 504 1.24 -29.65 -42.02
N TYR A 505 0.63 -29.54 -40.84
CA TYR A 505 -0.50 -30.38 -40.46
C TYR A 505 -1.77 -29.85 -41.15
N LYS A 506 -2.42 -30.70 -41.94
CA LYS A 506 -3.71 -30.36 -42.57
C LYS A 506 -4.82 -30.62 -41.55
N VAL A 507 -5.42 -29.55 -41.02
CA VAL A 507 -6.61 -29.67 -40.15
C VAL A 507 -7.79 -30.05 -41.02
N ILE A 508 -8.55 -31.05 -40.58
CA ILE A 508 -9.76 -31.48 -41.28
C ILE A 508 -10.94 -30.93 -40.49
N GLU A 509 -11.69 -30.00 -41.09
CA GLU A 509 -12.85 -29.38 -40.44
C GLU A 509 -13.83 -30.41 -39.87
N ASN A 510 -14.45 -30.07 -38.73
CA ASN A 510 -15.46 -30.87 -38.03
C ASN A 510 -14.99 -32.27 -37.57
N ARG A 511 -13.68 -32.48 -37.39
CA ARG A 511 -13.14 -33.71 -36.78
C ARG A 511 -12.45 -33.43 -35.45
N THR A 512 -12.64 -34.33 -34.49
CA THR A 512 -11.88 -34.31 -33.23
C THR A 512 -10.49 -34.88 -33.48
N HIS A 513 -9.47 -34.07 -33.21
CA HIS A 513 -8.07 -34.47 -33.27
C HIS A 513 -7.59 -34.80 -31.86
N ARG A 514 -6.92 -35.96 -31.69
CA ARG A 514 -6.29 -36.33 -30.42
C ARG A 514 -4.79 -36.14 -30.52
N VAL A 515 -4.24 -35.35 -29.60
CA VAL A 515 -2.80 -35.20 -29.40
C VAL A 515 -2.38 -36.18 -28.30
N PHE A 516 -1.34 -36.95 -28.58
CA PHE A 516 -0.72 -37.87 -27.65
C PHE A 516 0.67 -37.35 -27.31
N VAL A 517 0.98 -37.25 -26.01
CA VAL A 517 2.32 -36.96 -25.51
C VAL A 517 2.73 -38.07 -24.55
N ARG A 518 3.85 -38.73 -24.83
CA ARG A 518 4.35 -39.87 -24.07
C ARG A 518 5.82 -39.69 -23.73
N ASN A 519 6.17 -39.89 -22.46
CA ASN A 519 7.57 -40.09 -22.07
C ASN A 519 7.94 -41.57 -22.31
N ILE A 520 8.86 -41.82 -23.24
CA ILE A 520 9.35 -43.15 -23.63
C ILE A 520 10.61 -43.58 -22.84
N GLY A 521 11.19 -42.68 -22.05
CA GLY A 521 12.32 -42.97 -21.17
C GLY A 521 11.89 -43.83 -19.99
N GLY A 522 12.55 -44.99 -19.79
CA GLY A 522 12.13 -46.10 -18.92
C GLY A 522 12.01 -45.86 -17.40
N ASN A 523 11.89 -44.61 -16.92
CA ASN A 523 11.62 -44.32 -15.51
C ASN A 523 10.15 -43.90 -15.30
N PRO A 524 9.28 -44.78 -14.75
CA PRO A 524 7.85 -44.50 -14.51
C PRO A 524 7.57 -43.41 -13.46
N ASN A 525 8.59 -42.87 -12.79
CA ASN A 525 8.44 -41.77 -11.83
C ASN A 525 8.62 -40.38 -12.45
N LYS A 526 8.96 -40.26 -13.74
CA LYS A 526 9.18 -38.99 -14.44
C LYS A 526 7.95 -38.55 -15.24
N LYS A 527 7.04 -37.82 -14.58
CA LYS A 527 5.81 -37.30 -15.20
C LYS A 527 6.05 -35.98 -15.93
N ILE A 528 5.38 -35.80 -17.07
CA ILE A 528 5.33 -34.53 -17.82
C ILE A 528 4.58 -33.50 -16.96
N LYS A 529 5.12 -32.28 -16.81
CA LYS A 529 4.56 -31.24 -15.93
C LYS A 529 3.52 -30.37 -16.63
N ASP A 530 3.88 -29.76 -17.76
CA ASP A 530 3.06 -28.78 -18.47
C ASP A 530 3.18 -28.97 -20.00
N ILE A 531 2.12 -28.65 -20.75
CA ILE A 531 2.10 -28.66 -22.23
C ILE A 531 1.48 -27.36 -22.76
N PHE A 532 2.20 -26.66 -23.65
CA PHE A 532 1.71 -25.45 -24.33
C PHE A 532 1.59 -25.69 -25.84
N ILE A 533 0.51 -25.20 -26.47
CA ILE A 533 0.25 -25.33 -27.92
C ILE A 533 0.08 -23.93 -28.54
N SER A 534 0.80 -23.65 -29.63
CA SER A 534 0.63 -22.42 -30.42
C SER A 534 0.49 -22.72 -31.91
N THR A 535 -0.35 -21.92 -32.58
CA THR A 535 -0.56 -21.94 -34.04
C THR A 535 -0.41 -20.52 -34.57
N ASN A 536 0.75 -20.15 -35.14
CA ASN A 536 0.94 -18.95 -35.96
C ASN A 536 2.17 -19.06 -36.87
N GLY A 537 2.10 -18.42 -38.03
CA GLY A 537 3.09 -18.44 -39.11
C GLY A 537 4.44 -17.83 -38.71
N ILE A 538 5.51 -18.38 -39.31
CA ILE A 538 6.91 -18.14 -38.96
C ILE A 538 7.42 -16.80 -39.53
N PRO A 539 8.05 -15.90 -38.74
CA PRO A 539 9.12 -15.02 -39.20
C PRO A 539 10.49 -15.66 -38.92
N SER A 540 11.50 -15.21 -39.65
CA SER A 540 12.87 -15.77 -39.67
C SER A 540 13.53 -15.89 -38.28
N ARG A 541 14.51 -16.80 -38.19
CA ARG A 541 15.26 -17.24 -36.99
C ARG A 541 15.76 -16.13 -36.04
N GLY A 542 15.87 -14.89 -36.50
CA GLY A 542 16.26 -13.73 -35.68
C GLY A 542 15.12 -13.13 -34.84
N GLY A 543 13.88 -13.11 -35.34
CA GLY A 543 12.73 -12.55 -34.60
C GLY A 543 12.23 -13.44 -33.46
N ILE A 544 12.55 -14.73 -33.52
CA ILE A 544 12.13 -15.74 -32.54
C ILE A 544 12.77 -15.49 -31.16
N VAL A 545 14.02 -15.02 -31.10
CA VAL A 545 14.71 -14.79 -29.82
C VAL A 545 14.14 -13.55 -29.11
N ASP A 546 13.91 -12.47 -29.85
CA ASP A 546 13.40 -11.21 -29.31
C ASP A 546 11.92 -11.32 -28.88
N GLU A 547 11.10 -12.04 -29.65
CA GLU A 547 9.68 -12.22 -29.34
C GLU A 547 9.46 -13.21 -28.19
N ILE A 548 10.31 -14.25 -28.07
CA ILE A 548 10.31 -15.17 -26.92
C ILE A 548 10.77 -14.46 -25.64
N ASP A 549 11.77 -13.58 -25.71
CA ASP A 549 12.20 -12.81 -24.53
C ASP A 549 11.16 -11.76 -24.11
N ASN A 550 10.45 -11.15 -25.07
CA ASN A 550 9.31 -10.28 -24.77
C ASN A 550 8.11 -11.03 -24.19
N LEU A 551 7.87 -12.28 -24.60
CA LEU A 551 6.85 -13.16 -24.01
C LEU A 551 7.23 -13.65 -22.60
N LYS A 552 8.51 -13.98 -22.33
CA LYS A 552 9.00 -14.29 -20.97
C LYS A 552 8.85 -13.10 -20.01
N LYS A 553 9.07 -11.87 -20.50
CA LYS A 553 8.90 -10.61 -19.74
C LYS A 553 7.44 -10.35 -19.35
N ARG A 554 6.46 -10.78 -20.16
CA ARG A 554 5.02 -10.57 -19.90
C ARG A 554 4.37 -11.64 -19.03
N VAL A 555 4.88 -12.87 -19.02
CA VAL A 555 4.21 -14.03 -18.40
C VAL A 555 4.75 -14.39 -17.00
N SER A 556 5.93 -13.91 -16.61
CA SER A 556 6.59 -14.41 -15.40
C SER A 556 6.20 -13.76 -14.06
N GLY A 557 5.42 -12.67 -14.02
CA GLY A 557 5.07 -12.00 -12.76
C GLY A 557 6.25 -11.54 -11.88
N ASN A 558 7.48 -11.75 -12.35
CA ASN A 558 8.71 -11.39 -11.67
C ASN A 558 9.03 -9.95 -12.04
N SER A 559 9.02 -9.07 -11.04
CA SER A 559 9.45 -7.68 -11.17
C SER A 559 10.82 -7.63 -11.86
N LEU A 560 10.83 -7.12 -13.11
CA LEU A 560 12.07 -6.99 -13.86
C LEU A 560 12.91 -5.90 -13.19
N THR A 561 13.95 -6.33 -12.49
CA THR A 561 14.87 -5.42 -11.81
C THR A 561 15.98 -4.97 -12.76
N ARG A 562 16.25 -3.66 -12.80
CA ARG A 562 17.36 -3.06 -13.54
C ARG A 562 18.13 -2.09 -12.68
N TYR A 563 19.42 -1.96 -12.96
CA TYR A 563 20.32 -1.06 -12.25
C TYR A 563 20.68 0.12 -13.15
N VAL A 564 20.71 1.32 -12.57
CA VAL A 564 21.13 2.55 -13.24
C VAL A 564 22.28 3.19 -12.45
N ALA A 565 23.23 3.81 -13.14
CA ALA A 565 24.38 4.47 -12.52
C ALA A 565 24.74 5.77 -13.25
N PRO A 566 25.22 6.82 -12.54
CA PRO A 566 25.66 8.06 -13.19
C PRO A 566 26.76 7.85 -14.25
N ASN A 567 27.61 6.84 -14.04
CA ASN A 567 28.69 6.46 -14.94
C ASN A 567 28.33 5.20 -15.78
N GLY A 568 27.05 4.86 -15.89
CA GLY A 568 26.56 3.71 -16.66
C GLY A 568 26.67 3.90 -18.18
N ASN A 569 26.11 2.96 -18.93
CA ASN A 569 25.99 3.06 -20.40
C ASN A 569 24.67 2.42 -20.84
N ASP A 570 23.89 3.08 -21.69
CA ASP A 570 22.58 2.55 -22.14
C ASP A 570 22.71 1.37 -23.12
N ASN A 571 23.92 1.08 -23.61
CA ASN A 571 24.24 -0.16 -24.32
C ASN A 571 24.53 -1.34 -23.37
N ASN A 572 24.54 -1.12 -22.06
CA ASN A 572 24.75 -2.18 -21.08
C ASN A 572 23.53 -3.10 -20.96
N THR A 573 23.62 -4.13 -20.12
CA THR A 573 22.53 -5.09 -19.89
C THR A 573 21.54 -4.63 -18.81
N GLY A 574 21.89 -3.59 -18.04
CA GLY A 574 21.16 -3.13 -16.87
C GLY A 574 21.28 -4.05 -15.64
N ALA A 575 22.26 -4.97 -15.64
CA ALA A 575 22.65 -5.76 -14.48
C ALA A 575 23.46 -4.89 -13.48
N LYS A 576 23.60 -5.34 -12.22
CA LYS A 576 24.29 -4.57 -11.16
C LYS A 576 25.73 -4.15 -11.53
N ASN A 577 26.47 -5.04 -12.19
CA ASN A 577 27.84 -4.82 -12.66
C ASN A 577 27.92 -4.25 -14.09
N SER A 578 26.77 -4.03 -14.73
CA SER A 578 26.64 -3.47 -16.08
C SER A 578 25.37 -2.60 -16.10
N PRO A 579 25.33 -1.52 -15.31
CA PRO A 579 24.13 -0.71 -15.14
C PRO A 579 23.86 0.17 -16.37
N TYR A 580 22.59 0.47 -16.63
CA TYR A 580 22.23 1.49 -17.62
C TYR A 580 22.69 2.88 -17.16
N LEU A 581 22.85 3.80 -18.10
CA LEU A 581 23.12 5.20 -17.80
C LEU A 581 21.84 5.90 -17.36
N THR A 582 20.71 5.60 -18.00
CA THR A 582 19.45 6.35 -17.81
C THR A 582 18.32 5.55 -17.18
N PHE A 583 17.48 6.24 -16.40
CA PHE A 583 16.22 5.69 -15.89
C PHE A 583 15.27 5.31 -17.03
N GLN A 584 15.19 6.15 -18.07
CA GLN A 584 14.31 5.90 -19.21
C GLN A 584 14.65 4.59 -19.92
N LYS A 585 15.94 4.30 -20.14
CA LYS A 585 16.37 3.03 -20.75
C LYS A 585 15.91 1.82 -19.94
N ALA A 586 15.94 1.89 -18.61
CA ALA A 586 15.45 0.81 -17.77
C ALA A 586 13.93 0.60 -17.95
N ILE A 587 13.14 1.67 -18.00
CA ILE A 587 11.69 1.62 -18.21
C ILE A 587 11.36 1.06 -19.60
N ASP A 588 12.03 1.56 -20.64
CA ASP A 588 11.82 1.11 -22.03
C ASP A 588 12.11 -0.40 -22.20
N GLU A 589 13.00 -0.96 -21.39
CA GLU A 589 13.33 -2.39 -21.36
C GLU A 589 12.34 -3.25 -20.55
N GLY A 590 11.31 -2.60 -19.97
CA GLY A 590 10.24 -3.21 -19.19
C GLY A 590 10.52 -3.33 -17.70
N ALA A 591 11.48 -2.55 -17.15
CA ALA A 591 11.78 -2.62 -15.72
C ALA A 591 10.61 -2.09 -14.89
N THR A 592 10.14 -2.91 -13.95
CA THR A 592 9.18 -2.48 -12.92
C THR A 592 9.87 -2.18 -11.59
N LYS A 593 11.14 -2.54 -11.45
CA LYS A 593 11.99 -2.17 -10.33
C LYS A 593 13.34 -1.64 -10.81
N ILE A 594 13.71 -0.44 -10.36
CA ILE A 594 14.97 0.21 -10.70
C ILE A 594 15.76 0.44 -9.42
N ILE A 595 17.03 0.03 -9.42
CA ILE A 595 17.97 0.28 -8.34
C ILE A 595 19.05 1.24 -8.85
N ALA A 596 19.02 2.48 -8.37
CA ALA A 596 19.92 3.54 -8.77
C ALA A 596 21.14 3.62 -7.86
N GLN A 597 22.34 3.79 -8.41
CA GLN A 597 23.48 4.21 -7.61
C GLN A 597 23.34 5.68 -7.21
N PRO A 598 23.82 6.08 -6.03
CA PRO A 598 23.83 7.50 -5.69
C PRO A 598 24.69 8.34 -6.65
N GLY A 599 24.30 9.59 -6.87
CA GLY A 599 25.01 10.56 -7.71
C GLY A 599 24.11 11.30 -8.71
N ASP A 600 24.74 12.09 -9.58
CA ASP A 600 24.05 13.00 -10.50
C ASP A 600 23.75 12.37 -11.86
N TYR A 601 22.46 12.29 -12.17
CA TYR A 601 21.88 11.84 -13.44
C TYR A 601 21.50 13.09 -14.25
N VAL A 602 22.52 13.74 -14.82
CA VAL A 602 22.39 15.05 -15.48
C VAL A 602 21.63 14.94 -16.82
N GLY A 603 20.66 15.84 -17.03
CA GLY A 603 19.88 15.94 -18.27
C GLY A 603 18.91 14.79 -18.53
N GLN A 604 18.66 13.94 -17.53
CA GLN A 604 17.77 12.80 -17.68
C GLN A 604 16.31 13.16 -17.49
N ARG A 605 15.46 12.37 -18.12
CA ARG A 605 14.01 12.37 -17.92
C ARG A 605 13.54 10.97 -17.62
N LEU A 606 12.42 10.89 -16.90
CA LEU A 606 11.78 9.63 -16.53
C LEU A 606 10.30 9.74 -16.88
N LEU A 607 9.91 9.01 -17.92
CA LEU A 607 8.55 8.93 -18.42
C LEU A 607 8.08 7.48 -18.27
N ALA A 608 7.09 7.26 -17.41
CA ALA A 608 6.47 5.96 -17.19
C ALA A 608 4.95 6.10 -17.33
N ASN A 609 4.35 5.26 -18.18
CA ASN A 609 2.92 5.33 -18.45
C ASN A 609 2.32 3.92 -18.51
N SER A 610 1.11 3.75 -17.96
CA SER A 610 0.28 2.55 -18.12
C SER A 610 0.97 1.27 -17.64
N MET A 611 1.58 1.34 -16.45
CA MET A 611 2.29 0.23 -15.81
C MET A 611 1.50 -0.31 -14.61
N ASP A 612 1.61 -1.61 -14.33
CA ASP A 612 1.02 -2.16 -13.11
C ASP A 612 1.75 -1.64 -11.86
N ASN A 613 3.08 -1.62 -11.89
CA ASN A 613 3.88 -1.10 -10.78
C ASN A 613 5.21 -0.53 -11.25
N LEU A 614 5.70 0.45 -10.50
CA LEU A 614 7.04 1.02 -10.66
C LEU A 614 7.67 1.27 -9.28
N THR A 615 8.78 0.62 -9.01
CA THR A 615 9.59 0.82 -7.80
C THR A 615 10.96 1.39 -8.16
N ILE A 616 11.36 2.51 -7.56
CA ILE A 616 12.69 3.09 -7.71
C ILE A 616 13.33 3.23 -6.33
N LEU A 617 14.48 2.59 -6.16
CA LEU A 617 15.24 2.59 -4.91
C LEU A 617 16.67 3.05 -5.19
N VAL A 618 17.35 3.56 -4.17
CA VAL A 618 18.78 3.87 -4.25
C VAL A 618 19.61 2.81 -3.54
N ASP A 619 20.66 2.31 -4.21
CA ASP A 619 21.65 1.36 -3.68
C ASP A 619 22.56 2.07 -2.67
N SER A 620 22.04 2.31 -1.47
CA SER A 620 22.77 2.96 -0.39
C SER A 620 23.42 1.94 0.54
N PRO A 621 24.73 2.07 0.87
CA PRO A 621 25.32 1.32 1.98
C PRO A 621 24.65 1.72 3.30
N VAL A 622 24.28 0.74 4.11
CA VAL A 622 23.45 0.89 5.33
C VAL A 622 24.12 1.72 6.45
N THR A 623 25.38 2.12 6.30
CA THR A 623 26.22 2.65 7.38
C THR A 623 26.26 4.17 7.50
N SER A 624 25.66 4.96 6.61
CA SER A 624 25.70 6.43 6.69
C SER A 624 24.49 7.01 7.43
N GLN A 625 24.71 7.99 8.33
CA GLN A 625 23.64 8.75 9.00
C GLN A 625 22.78 9.56 8.01
N VAL A 626 23.36 9.97 6.88
CA VAL A 626 22.65 10.60 5.76
C VAL A 626 22.66 9.59 4.62
N LYS A 627 21.48 9.12 4.21
CA LYS A 627 21.39 8.24 3.04
C LYS A 627 21.76 9.04 1.78
N PRO A 628 22.77 8.64 1.01
CA PRO A 628 23.08 9.26 -0.27
C PRO A 628 21.91 9.08 -1.25
N LYS A 629 21.63 10.10 -2.05
CA LYS A 629 20.52 10.13 -3.01
C LYS A 629 21.00 9.92 -4.45
N ALA A 630 20.12 9.37 -5.28
CA ALA A 630 20.21 9.53 -6.73
C ALA A 630 19.55 10.86 -7.10
N ARG A 631 20.21 11.70 -7.92
CA ARG A 631 19.76 13.05 -8.22
C ARG A 631 19.55 13.23 -9.71
N ILE A 632 18.31 13.41 -10.16
CA ILE A 632 17.99 13.77 -11.53
C ILE A 632 18.11 15.30 -11.65
N VAL A 633 19.12 15.76 -12.37
CA VAL A 633 19.49 17.19 -12.44
C VAL A 633 19.34 17.70 -13.86
N ASN A 634 18.31 18.49 -14.16
CA ASN A 634 18.08 19.04 -15.50
C ASN A 634 18.78 20.41 -15.72
N ALA A 635 20.04 20.52 -15.30
CA ALA A 635 20.83 21.74 -15.47
C ALA A 635 22.32 21.49 -15.70
N LEU A 636 22.98 22.46 -16.35
CA LEU A 636 24.43 22.53 -16.51
C LEU A 636 25.00 23.74 -15.77
N ASP A 637 26.21 23.56 -15.25
CA ASP A 637 27.00 24.65 -14.69
C ASP A 637 27.57 25.57 -15.77
N LEU A 638 27.44 26.87 -15.57
CA LEU A 638 28.11 27.90 -16.34
C LEU A 638 29.40 28.31 -15.64
N SER A 639 30.53 28.15 -16.35
CA SER A 639 31.84 28.63 -15.90
C SER A 639 31.98 30.10 -16.26
N LEU A 640 31.67 30.99 -15.31
CA LEU A 640 31.74 32.44 -15.51
C LEU A 640 33.12 33.01 -15.20
N SER A 641 33.53 34.03 -15.96
CA SER A 641 34.72 34.86 -15.70
C SER A 641 34.37 36.34 -15.71
N HIS A 642 35.02 37.15 -14.88
CA HIS A 642 34.80 38.60 -14.85
C HIS A 642 35.31 39.26 -16.15
N ASP A 643 34.45 40.06 -16.77
CA ASP A 643 34.75 40.90 -17.92
C ASP A 643 34.79 42.36 -17.45
N ALA A 644 36.01 42.86 -17.20
CA ALA A 644 36.24 44.20 -16.66
C ALA A 644 35.78 45.33 -17.60
N SER A 645 35.55 45.06 -18.89
CA SER A 645 35.12 46.10 -19.85
C SER A 645 33.66 46.51 -19.66
N VAL A 646 32.83 45.58 -19.20
CA VAL A 646 31.40 45.77 -18.95
C VAL A 646 31.04 45.65 -17.47
N ASP A 647 32.03 45.31 -16.64
CA ASP A 647 31.90 45.01 -15.21
C ASP A 647 30.82 43.97 -14.90
N LEU A 648 30.80 42.89 -15.69
CA LEU A 648 29.88 41.77 -15.53
C LEU A 648 30.65 40.44 -15.57
N PHE A 649 30.01 39.38 -15.10
CA PHE A 649 30.53 38.02 -15.25
C PHE A 649 29.99 37.39 -16.52
N THR A 650 30.84 36.73 -17.30
CA THR A 650 30.46 36.24 -18.62
C THR A 650 30.91 34.81 -18.88
N ALA A 651 30.18 34.13 -19.77
CA ALA A 651 30.59 32.85 -20.35
C ALA A 651 30.17 32.77 -21.82
N ASN A 652 30.99 32.11 -22.63
CA ASN A 652 30.57 31.75 -23.99
C ASN A 652 29.46 30.69 -23.89
N LEU A 653 28.41 30.87 -24.67
CA LEU A 653 27.23 30.02 -24.61
C LEU A 653 26.65 29.82 -25.99
N THR A 654 26.63 28.56 -26.44
CA THR A 654 25.87 28.15 -27.62
C THR A 654 24.49 27.65 -27.18
N VAL A 655 23.45 28.15 -27.84
CA VAL A 655 22.06 27.72 -27.63
C VAL A 655 21.44 27.30 -28.96
N ASN A 656 20.51 26.34 -28.93
CA ASN A 656 19.74 25.97 -30.11
C ASN A 656 18.77 27.10 -30.48
N ALA A 657 18.54 27.34 -31.77
CA ALA A 657 17.54 28.28 -32.28
C ALA A 657 16.13 28.03 -31.71
N SER A 658 15.81 26.78 -31.38
CA SER A 658 14.53 26.40 -30.77
C SER A 658 14.41 26.71 -29.27
N SER A 659 15.52 27.00 -28.60
CA SER A 659 15.53 27.29 -27.16
C SER A 659 14.86 28.61 -26.83
N ASN A 660 14.30 28.71 -25.64
CA ASN A 660 13.72 29.93 -25.11
C ASN A 660 14.79 31.02 -24.93
N TRP A 661 16.04 30.67 -24.62
CA TRP A 661 17.14 31.63 -24.66
C TRP A 661 17.28 32.31 -26.02
N HIS A 662 17.32 31.54 -27.11
CA HIS A 662 17.38 32.12 -28.46
C HIS A 662 16.12 32.94 -28.78
N LYS A 663 14.94 32.41 -28.45
CA LYS A 663 13.66 33.08 -28.70
C LYS A 663 13.47 34.39 -27.92
N VAL A 664 14.02 34.49 -26.71
CA VAL A 664 13.96 35.70 -25.88
C VAL A 664 14.99 36.74 -26.30
N PHE A 665 16.22 36.30 -26.57
CA PHE A 665 17.34 37.22 -26.70
C PHE A 665 17.73 37.51 -28.15
N VAL A 666 17.55 36.57 -29.07
CA VAL A 666 18.00 36.65 -30.46
C VAL A 666 16.82 36.89 -31.42
N SER A 667 15.90 35.93 -31.55
CA SER A 667 14.78 36.05 -32.51
C SER A 667 13.63 36.91 -32.01
N LYS A 668 13.57 37.20 -30.70
CA LYS A 668 12.53 38.01 -30.05
C LYS A 668 11.11 37.45 -30.25
N GLU A 669 10.99 36.15 -30.49
CA GLU A 669 9.71 35.44 -30.57
C GLU A 669 9.01 35.34 -29.20
N LEU A 670 9.79 35.37 -28.11
CA LEU A 670 9.29 35.35 -26.73
C LEU A 670 9.73 36.60 -25.98
N THR A 671 8.88 37.07 -25.07
CA THR A 671 9.24 38.10 -24.09
C THR A 671 10.15 37.52 -23.01
N GLY A 672 10.91 38.36 -22.30
CA GLY A 672 11.71 37.91 -21.15
C GLY A 672 10.84 37.30 -20.03
N GLU A 673 9.64 37.84 -19.86
CA GLU A 673 8.62 37.37 -18.93
C GLU A 673 7.62 36.44 -19.62
N ARG A 674 7.02 35.52 -18.86
CA ARG A 674 5.94 34.66 -19.32
C ARG A 674 4.63 35.13 -18.68
N THR A 675 3.71 35.66 -19.48
CA THR A 675 2.43 36.20 -19.03
C THR A 675 1.39 35.09 -18.77
N GLY A 676 0.47 35.33 -17.83
CA GLY A 676 -0.65 34.43 -17.54
C GLY A 676 -0.38 33.30 -16.53
N LEU A 677 0.83 33.22 -15.98
CA LEU A 677 1.14 32.34 -14.85
C LEU A 677 0.79 33.03 -13.52
N GLN A 678 0.46 32.24 -12.49
CA GLN A 678 0.12 32.75 -11.15
C GLN A 678 1.29 33.52 -10.49
N SER A 679 2.51 33.32 -11.01
CA SER A 679 3.73 34.00 -10.59
C SER A 679 4.55 34.50 -11.79
N VAL A 680 5.33 35.56 -11.60
CA VAL A 680 6.25 36.05 -12.64
C VAL A 680 7.30 34.97 -12.89
N SER A 681 7.16 34.29 -14.02
CA SER A 681 8.18 33.39 -14.53
C SER A 681 8.79 33.94 -15.81
N TYR A 682 9.88 33.31 -16.23
CA TYR A 682 10.72 33.78 -17.31
C TYR A 682 10.80 32.72 -18.40
N ASN A 683 10.86 33.14 -19.66
CA ASN A 683 11.01 32.19 -20.74
C ASN A 683 12.44 31.63 -20.79
N ALA A 684 13.45 32.48 -20.55
CA ALA A 684 14.84 32.07 -20.39
C ALA A 684 15.18 31.94 -18.89
N ILE A 685 15.74 30.79 -18.51
CA ILE A 685 15.96 30.44 -17.10
C ILE A 685 17.46 30.32 -16.79
N LEU A 686 17.88 31.03 -15.75
CA LEU A 686 19.18 30.90 -15.11
C LEU A 686 19.02 30.95 -13.59
N TRP A 687 19.61 29.99 -12.89
CA TRP A 687 19.62 29.96 -11.43
C TRP A 687 21.01 30.32 -10.91
N GLU A 688 21.05 31.19 -9.90
CA GLU A 688 22.22 31.43 -9.06
C GLU A 688 22.02 30.64 -7.77
N THR A 689 22.87 29.63 -7.54
CA THR A 689 22.81 28.75 -6.37
C THR A 689 24.05 28.91 -5.51
N ASN A 690 23.91 28.89 -4.19
CA ASN A 690 24.99 29.09 -3.23
C ASN A 690 25.47 27.73 -2.73
N THR A 691 26.78 27.57 -2.61
CA THR A 691 27.36 26.34 -2.09
C THR A 691 27.04 26.21 -0.61
N GLY A 692 26.20 25.24 -0.24
CA GLY A 692 25.94 24.85 1.15
C GLY A 692 24.73 25.53 1.80
N SER A 693 24.00 26.41 1.12
CA SER A 693 22.71 26.93 1.61
C SER A 693 21.81 27.29 0.44
N TYR A 694 20.67 26.60 0.33
CA TYR A 694 19.67 26.95 -0.68
C TYR A 694 18.90 28.22 -0.32
N GLU A 695 18.91 28.70 0.93
CA GLU A 695 18.12 29.86 1.36
C GLU A 695 18.43 31.12 0.52
N LEU A 696 19.71 31.27 0.15
CA LEU A 696 20.22 32.39 -0.65
C LEU A 696 20.09 32.19 -2.17
N ASP A 697 19.59 31.04 -2.61
CA ASP A 697 19.46 30.74 -4.03
C ASP A 697 18.41 31.62 -4.69
N TYR A 698 18.70 32.00 -5.92
CA TYR A 698 18.00 33.06 -6.62
C TYR A 698 17.77 32.71 -8.08
N LYS A 699 16.52 32.77 -8.52
CA LYS A 699 16.18 32.69 -9.95
C LYS A 699 16.48 34.04 -10.60
N MET A 700 17.47 34.07 -11.50
CA MET A 700 17.90 35.31 -12.13
C MET A 700 16.87 35.84 -13.12
N VAL A 701 16.79 37.16 -13.23
CA VAL A 701 15.83 37.84 -14.11
C VAL A 701 16.49 38.10 -15.48
N PRO A 702 15.94 37.59 -16.59
CA PRO A 702 16.44 37.94 -17.91
C PRO A 702 16.09 39.39 -18.25
N VAL A 703 17.07 40.16 -18.72
CA VAL A 703 16.88 41.54 -19.18
C VAL A 703 17.30 41.67 -20.64
N LEU A 704 16.58 42.49 -21.42
CA LEU A 704 16.69 42.46 -22.88
C LEU A 704 17.89 43.24 -23.46
N THR A 705 18.64 43.97 -22.63
CA THR A 705 19.81 44.74 -23.05
C THR A 705 20.97 44.58 -22.08
N LEU A 706 22.19 44.71 -22.59
CA LEU A 706 23.40 44.69 -21.77
C LEU A 706 23.38 45.80 -20.71
N SER A 707 22.96 47.01 -21.06
CA SER A 707 22.90 48.13 -20.11
C SER A 707 21.94 47.89 -18.94
N ALA A 708 20.81 47.23 -19.18
CA ALA A 708 19.90 46.84 -18.10
C ALA A 708 20.53 45.78 -17.18
N CYS A 709 21.34 44.88 -17.74
CA CYS A 709 22.09 43.88 -16.97
C CYS A 709 23.15 44.55 -16.09
N GLN A 710 23.87 45.53 -16.63
CA GLN A 710 24.89 46.30 -15.90
C GLN A 710 24.29 47.09 -14.73
N SER A 711 23.08 47.64 -14.89
CA SER A 711 22.46 48.48 -13.85
C SER A 711 21.74 47.70 -12.75
N THR A 712 21.47 46.40 -12.93
CA THR A 712 20.56 45.65 -12.05
C THR A 712 21.17 44.33 -11.59
N GLU A 713 21.43 44.18 -10.29
CA GLU A 713 21.87 42.91 -9.69
C GLU A 713 20.80 41.81 -9.76
N GLY A 714 21.23 40.56 -9.83
CA GLY A 714 20.36 39.40 -9.98
C GLY A 714 19.78 39.26 -11.39
N THR A 715 20.42 39.86 -12.39
CA THR A 715 19.96 39.81 -13.77
C THR A 715 20.97 39.17 -14.70
N PHE A 716 20.50 38.74 -15.88
CA PHE A 716 21.38 38.26 -16.93
C PHE A 716 20.87 38.68 -18.32
N PHE A 717 21.80 38.78 -19.27
CA PHE A 717 21.57 39.10 -20.67
C PHE A 717 22.34 38.12 -21.56
N PHE A 718 21.82 37.80 -22.74
CA PHE A 718 22.51 36.98 -23.73
C PHE A 718 22.53 37.70 -25.07
N ASP A 719 23.70 37.79 -25.71
CA ASP A 719 23.85 38.52 -26.99
C ASP A 719 23.73 37.64 -28.24
N GLY A 720 23.46 36.33 -28.07
CA GLY A 720 23.48 35.34 -29.14
C GLY A 720 24.73 34.44 -29.14
N SER A 721 25.78 34.83 -28.41
CA SER A 721 27.04 34.09 -28.33
C SER A 721 27.62 33.99 -26.91
N LYS A 722 27.34 34.99 -26.07
CA LYS A 722 27.88 35.14 -24.72
C LYS A 722 26.75 35.52 -23.77
N VAL A 723 26.74 34.89 -22.61
CA VAL A 723 25.88 35.29 -21.49
C VAL A 723 26.65 36.26 -20.59
N TYR A 724 25.95 37.30 -20.15
CA TYR A 724 26.41 38.31 -19.20
C TYR A 724 25.52 38.21 -17.96
N VAL A 725 26.15 38.18 -16.80
CA VAL A 725 25.51 37.91 -15.52
C VAL A 725 25.93 39.01 -14.56
N HIS A 726 24.95 39.60 -13.88
CA HIS A 726 25.16 40.50 -12.74
C HIS A 726 24.68 39.78 -11.48
N PRO A 727 25.56 39.04 -10.78
CA PRO A 727 25.16 38.23 -9.62
C PRO A 727 24.58 39.08 -8.49
N LYS A 728 23.72 38.49 -7.65
CA LYS A 728 23.30 39.14 -6.40
C LYS A 728 24.51 39.42 -5.51
N GLY A 729 24.70 40.64 -5.04
CA GLY A 729 25.90 40.99 -4.25
C GLY A 729 27.20 41.02 -5.06
N LYS A 730 27.12 41.08 -6.40
CA LYS A 730 28.24 41.37 -7.32
C LYS A 730 29.45 40.43 -7.24
N THR A 731 29.24 39.20 -6.79
CA THR A 731 30.30 38.19 -6.69
C THR A 731 29.78 36.81 -7.12
N ILE A 732 30.67 36.01 -7.71
CA ILE A 732 30.46 34.59 -8.02
C ILE A 732 31.07 33.66 -6.96
N THR A 733 31.69 34.22 -5.92
CA THR A 733 32.33 33.43 -4.85
C THR A 733 31.29 32.57 -4.15
N ASN A 734 31.56 31.28 -4.00
CA ASN A 734 30.65 30.30 -3.38
C ASN A 734 29.30 30.14 -4.10
N LYS A 735 29.29 30.38 -5.43
CA LYS A 735 28.07 30.27 -6.24
C LYS A 735 28.27 29.43 -7.49
N LEU A 736 27.21 28.76 -7.88
CA LEU A 736 27.08 28.02 -9.13
C LEU A 736 25.92 28.61 -9.94
N PHE A 737 26.14 28.73 -11.24
CA PHE A 737 25.15 29.28 -12.17
C PHE A 737 24.61 28.17 -13.04
N LYS A 738 23.35 27.81 -12.84
CA LYS A 738 22.72 26.61 -13.41
C LYS A 738 21.77 27.01 -14.53
N ARG A 739 22.09 26.64 -15.77
CA ARG A 739 21.21 26.78 -16.94
C ARG A 739 20.48 25.47 -17.19
N LEU A 740 19.18 25.52 -17.50
CA LEU A 740 18.43 24.34 -17.88
C LEU A 740 19.01 23.65 -19.12
N ILE A 741 18.98 22.33 -19.15
CA ILE A 741 19.36 21.51 -20.33
C ILE A 741 18.15 21.37 -21.24
N ASN A 742 17.05 20.88 -20.66
CA ASN A 742 15.78 20.74 -21.33
C ASN A 742 14.79 21.78 -20.77
N GLU A 743 14.13 22.50 -21.67
CA GLU A 743 13.11 23.50 -21.36
C GLU A 743 11.67 22.93 -21.45
N GLU A 744 11.54 21.61 -21.54
CA GLU A 744 10.27 20.88 -21.46
C GLU A 744 9.67 20.89 -20.05
N ASP A 745 8.35 20.66 -19.98
CA ASP A 745 7.56 20.85 -18.78
C ASP A 745 7.95 19.93 -17.61
N GLN A 746 8.43 18.71 -17.81
CA GLN A 746 8.54 17.73 -16.71
C GLN A 746 9.81 16.88 -16.76
N CYS A 747 10.47 16.72 -15.60
CA CYS A 747 11.61 15.82 -15.44
C CYS A 747 11.16 14.37 -15.19
N VAL A 748 10.23 14.17 -14.27
CA VAL A 748 9.62 12.87 -13.96
C VAL A 748 8.12 12.96 -14.19
N HIS A 749 7.60 12.11 -15.07
CA HIS A 749 6.18 11.99 -15.38
C HIS A 749 5.76 10.54 -15.24
N LEU A 750 4.89 10.27 -14.25
CA LEU A 750 4.30 8.97 -13.99
C LEU A 750 2.80 9.04 -14.26
N GLN A 751 2.30 8.23 -15.18
CA GLN A 751 0.90 8.29 -15.59
C GLN A 751 0.24 6.92 -15.59
N SER A 752 -0.98 6.82 -15.07
CA SER A 752 -1.80 5.61 -15.11
C SER A 752 -1.05 4.38 -14.56
N ILE A 753 -0.38 4.54 -13.40
CA ILE A 753 0.36 3.46 -12.74
C ILE A 753 -0.41 3.01 -11.50
N ASN A 754 -0.68 1.70 -11.38
CA ASN A 754 -1.49 1.22 -10.24
C ASN A 754 -0.73 1.38 -8.91
N SER A 755 0.57 1.06 -8.89
CA SER A 755 1.41 1.22 -7.69
C SER A 755 2.78 1.85 -7.98
N VAL A 756 3.12 2.92 -7.29
CA VAL A 756 4.41 3.62 -7.40
C VAL A 756 5.10 3.63 -6.04
N LEU A 757 6.37 3.26 -5.98
CA LEU A 757 7.23 3.45 -4.81
C LEU A 757 8.54 4.11 -5.25
N ILE A 758 8.85 5.29 -4.71
CA ILE A 758 10.13 5.98 -4.94
C ILE A 758 10.76 6.34 -3.60
N GLU A 759 12.00 5.90 -3.38
CA GLU A 759 12.76 6.16 -2.15
C GLU A 759 14.13 6.79 -2.45
N ASP A 760 14.51 7.80 -1.65
CA ASP A 760 15.83 8.46 -1.64
C ASP A 760 16.25 9.12 -2.98
N LEU A 761 15.28 9.66 -3.73
CA LEU A 761 15.50 10.38 -4.99
C LEU A 761 15.48 11.91 -4.78
N GLU A 762 16.28 12.65 -5.55
CA GLU A 762 16.17 14.10 -5.70
C GLU A 762 15.92 14.44 -7.17
N VAL A 763 15.02 15.39 -7.44
CA VAL A 763 14.75 15.87 -8.80
C VAL A 763 14.81 17.39 -8.83
N SER A 764 15.73 17.97 -9.59
CA SER A 764 15.99 19.41 -9.57
C SER A 764 16.06 20.05 -10.96
N PHE A 765 15.74 21.34 -11.02
CA PHE A 765 15.82 22.20 -12.21
C PHE A 765 14.88 21.79 -13.36
N ALA A 766 13.61 21.50 -13.07
CA ALA A 766 12.61 21.33 -14.11
C ALA A 766 12.20 22.67 -14.72
N ALA A 767 11.82 22.71 -16.00
CA ALA A 767 11.20 23.91 -16.54
C ALA A 767 9.79 24.08 -15.94
N GLY A 768 8.95 23.05 -16.02
CA GLY A 768 7.64 22.99 -15.35
C GLY A 768 7.70 22.27 -14.00
N VAL A 769 7.10 21.09 -13.90
CA VAL A 769 6.98 20.30 -12.65
C VAL A 769 8.16 19.34 -12.52
N ASN A 770 8.76 19.23 -11.33
CA ASN A 770 9.83 18.25 -11.11
C ASN A 770 9.30 16.82 -11.19
N ILE A 771 8.27 16.50 -10.38
CA ILE A 771 7.60 15.20 -10.37
C ILE A 771 6.09 15.38 -10.55
N HIS A 772 5.60 14.96 -11.72
CA HIS A 772 4.17 14.91 -12.04
C HIS A 772 3.68 13.46 -11.95
N THR A 773 2.60 13.25 -11.21
CA THR A 773 1.90 11.96 -11.17
C THR A 773 0.45 12.16 -11.59
N GLU A 774 -0.04 11.34 -12.50
CA GLU A 774 -1.40 11.48 -13.03
C GLU A 774 -2.10 10.12 -13.07
N ASP A 775 -3.32 10.05 -12.54
CA ASP A 775 -4.13 8.82 -12.50
C ASP A 775 -3.41 7.62 -11.85
N CYS A 776 -2.58 7.87 -10.83
CA CYS A 776 -1.88 6.82 -10.10
C CYS A 776 -2.66 6.40 -8.85
N LEU A 777 -2.95 5.10 -8.68
CA LEU A 777 -3.91 4.63 -7.68
C LEU A 777 -3.33 4.47 -6.27
N ASP A 778 -2.05 4.11 -6.15
CA ASP A 778 -1.32 3.96 -4.90
C ASP A 778 0.13 4.40 -5.06
N THR A 779 0.42 5.65 -4.69
CA THR A 779 1.75 6.24 -4.82
C THR A 779 2.41 6.42 -3.46
N THR A 780 3.65 5.99 -3.30
CA THR A 780 4.44 6.21 -2.09
C THR A 780 5.78 6.86 -2.43
N PHE A 781 6.03 8.03 -1.84
CA PHE A 781 7.32 8.71 -1.89
C PHE A 781 7.95 8.73 -0.50
N ARG A 782 9.23 8.36 -0.38
CA ARG A 782 9.99 8.37 0.88
C ARG A 782 11.32 9.08 0.71
N SER A 783 11.58 10.12 1.50
CA SER A 783 12.85 10.86 1.44
C SER A 783 13.12 11.42 0.02
N VAL A 784 12.06 11.82 -0.67
CA VAL A 784 12.15 12.38 -2.03
C VAL A 784 12.11 13.89 -1.98
N ASP A 785 13.11 14.52 -2.60
CA ASP A 785 13.24 15.97 -2.63
C ASP A 785 13.05 16.51 -4.05
N VAL A 786 12.36 17.63 -4.17
CA VAL A 786 12.17 18.34 -5.44
C VAL A 786 12.49 19.82 -5.28
N ALA A 787 13.19 20.38 -6.27
CA ALA A 787 13.60 21.77 -6.19
C ALA A 787 13.80 22.47 -7.54
N TYR A 788 13.77 23.80 -7.48
CA TYR A 788 14.14 24.69 -8.58
C TYR A 788 13.29 24.53 -9.85
N SER A 789 11.98 24.25 -9.72
CA SER A 789 11.06 24.36 -10.85
C SER A 789 11.02 25.80 -11.39
N ALA A 790 11.08 25.98 -12.71
CA ALA A 790 11.20 27.30 -13.28
C ALA A 790 9.87 28.06 -13.35
N TYR A 791 8.77 27.38 -13.73
CA TYR A 791 7.44 27.98 -13.84
C TYR A 791 6.30 27.23 -13.11
N SER A 792 6.54 26.08 -12.49
CA SER A 792 5.46 25.30 -11.83
C SER A 792 5.84 24.82 -10.42
N SER A 793 5.20 23.76 -9.94
CA SER A 793 5.38 23.22 -8.59
C SER A 793 6.45 22.13 -8.55
N GLY A 794 6.91 21.77 -7.36
CA GLY A 794 7.83 20.64 -7.17
C GLY A 794 7.14 19.30 -7.45
N PHE A 795 6.15 18.96 -6.62
CA PHE A 795 5.27 17.80 -6.82
C PHE A 795 3.91 18.23 -7.35
N THR A 796 3.35 17.49 -8.32
CA THR A 796 1.97 17.67 -8.78
C THR A 796 1.27 16.31 -8.95
N PRO A 797 0.71 15.76 -7.85
CA PRO A 797 -0.17 14.61 -7.95
C PRO A 797 -1.58 15.02 -8.41
N ARG A 798 -1.97 14.56 -9.59
CA ARG A 798 -3.25 14.85 -10.25
C ARG A 798 -4.09 13.58 -10.31
N ARG A 799 -5.32 13.60 -9.79
CA ARG A 799 -6.19 12.39 -9.70
C ARG A 799 -5.44 11.18 -9.12
N THR A 800 -4.56 11.41 -8.15
CA THR A 800 -3.62 10.42 -7.63
C THR A 800 -3.82 10.26 -6.13
N ASN A 801 -3.84 9.02 -5.64
CA ASN A 801 -3.74 8.77 -4.20
C ASN A 801 -2.28 8.55 -3.82
N GLY A 802 -1.83 9.24 -2.78
CA GLY A 802 -0.40 9.28 -2.47
C GLY A 802 -0.10 9.36 -0.99
N ASN A 803 1.00 8.74 -0.56
CA ASN A 803 1.59 8.89 0.75
C ASN A 803 3.02 9.41 0.60
N PHE A 804 3.31 10.56 1.21
CA PHE A 804 4.61 11.22 1.16
C PHE A 804 5.22 11.19 2.55
N TYR A 805 6.44 10.68 2.68
CA TYR A 805 7.14 10.54 3.95
C TYR A 805 8.48 11.25 3.88
N ASN A 806 8.72 12.23 4.76
CA ASN A 806 9.99 12.95 4.84
C ASN A 806 10.42 13.57 3.49
N CYS A 807 9.45 14.00 2.67
CA CYS A 807 9.72 14.62 1.38
C CYS A 807 9.92 16.14 1.52
N LYS A 808 10.67 16.73 0.60
CA LYS A 808 10.90 18.19 0.58
C LYS A 808 10.54 18.79 -0.76
N GLY A 809 9.86 19.93 -0.75
CA GLY A 809 9.63 20.78 -1.91
C GLY A 809 10.11 22.19 -1.64
N TYR A 810 11.17 22.63 -2.33
CA TYR A 810 11.76 23.94 -2.06
C TYR A 810 12.24 24.70 -3.30
N LYS A 811 12.25 26.04 -3.20
CA LYS A 811 12.69 26.94 -4.30
C LYS A 811 11.95 26.70 -5.62
N ASN A 812 10.71 26.25 -5.55
CA ASN A 812 9.84 26.09 -6.71
C ASN A 812 9.14 27.41 -7.05
N ASN A 813 8.84 27.63 -8.33
CA ASN A 813 8.19 28.86 -8.79
C ASN A 813 6.68 28.94 -8.47
N ALA A 814 6.03 27.81 -8.29
CA ALA A 814 4.69 27.73 -7.70
C ALA A 814 4.83 27.05 -6.33
N ASP A 815 4.24 25.88 -6.15
CA ASP A 815 4.18 25.25 -4.84
C ASP A 815 5.31 24.24 -4.61
N GLY A 816 5.64 23.97 -3.34
CA GLY A 816 6.44 22.78 -3.00
C GLY A 816 5.70 21.49 -3.38
N PHE A 817 4.41 21.42 -3.03
CA PHE A 817 3.51 20.31 -3.32
C PHE A 817 2.14 20.84 -3.77
N ALA A 818 1.65 20.39 -4.92
CA ALA A 818 0.38 20.83 -5.51
C ALA A 818 -0.54 19.64 -5.89
N PRO A 819 -1.11 18.92 -4.92
CA PRO A 819 -2.17 17.93 -5.19
C PRO A 819 -3.42 18.58 -5.81
N VAL A 820 -3.82 18.11 -7.00
CA VAL A 820 -4.89 18.69 -7.82
C VAL A 820 -5.87 17.65 -8.37
N ALA A 821 -7.04 18.11 -8.81
CA ALA A 821 -8.08 17.34 -9.47
C ALA A 821 -8.56 16.06 -8.74
N ASN A 822 -8.99 16.15 -7.47
CA ASN A 822 -9.58 15.03 -6.70
C ASN A 822 -8.67 13.78 -6.53
N GLY A 823 -7.77 13.80 -5.55
CA GLY A 823 -7.04 12.62 -5.05
C GLY A 823 -7.00 12.57 -3.52
N ASN A 824 -6.67 11.40 -2.94
CA ASN A 824 -6.43 11.26 -1.50
C ASN A 824 -4.91 11.26 -1.23
N THR A 825 -4.37 12.38 -0.77
CA THR A 825 -2.91 12.55 -0.59
C THR A 825 -2.55 12.89 0.85
N ASN A 826 -1.68 12.09 1.44
CA ASN A 826 -1.24 12.21 2.81
C ASN A 826 0.25 12.58 2.88
N PHE A 827 0.60 13.48 3.77
CA PHE A 827 1.96 14.00 3.95
C PHE A 827 2.38 13.81 5.40
N TYR A 828 3.49 13.11 5.60
CA TYR A 828 4.02 12.76 6.92
C TYR A 828 5.44 13.31 7.05
N ASN A 829 5.62 14.28 7.95
CA ASN A 829 6.89 14.97 8.19
C ASN A 829 7.50 15.54 6.90
N CYS A 830 6.68 16.11 6.01
CA CYS A 830 7.14 16.74 4.78
C CYS A 830 7.45 18.23 4.99
N PHE A 831 8.26 18.81 4.12
CA PHE A 831 8.72 20.20 4.27
C PHE A 831 8.53 21.00 2.98
N GLY A 832 7.78 22.09 3.05
CA GLY A 832 7.55 23.01 1.93
C GLY A 832 8.14 24.39 2.23
N MET A 833 9.26 24.75 1.60
CA MET A 833 10.00 25.96 2.00
C MET A 833 10.59 26.78 0.86
N TYR A 834 10.64 28.11 1.03
CA TYR A 834 11.18 29.05 0.04
C TYR A 834 10.56 28.94 -1.36
N ASN A 835 9.32 28.47 -1.46
CA ASN A 835 8.59 28.45 -2.73
C ASN A 835 7.97 29.83 -3.00
N TYR A 836 7.81 30.17 -4.27
CA TYR A 836 7.24 31.47 -4.65
C TYR A 836 5.72 31.53 -4.49
N ASP A 837 5.02 30.39 -4.45
CA ASP A 837 3.61 30.37 -4.08
C ASP A 837 3.45 29.72 -2.69
N ASP A 838 2.85 28.55 -2.59
CA ASP A 838 2.58 27.89 -1.33
C ASP A 838 3.63 26.79 -1.00
N GLY A 839 3.88 26.53 0.29
CA GLY A 839 4.71 25.38 0.69
C GLY A 839 4.05 24.06 0.27
N LEU A 840 2.75 23.96 0.49
CA LEU A 840 1.88 22.88 0.02
C LEU A 840 0.46 23.41 -0.17
N SER A 841 -0.11 23.18 -1.36
CA SER A 841 -1.47 23.60 -1.71
C SER A 841 -2.31 22.43 -2.22
N HIS A 842 -3.33 22.04 -1.46
CA HIS A 842 -4.34 21.10 -1.93
C HIS A 842 -5.46 21.83 -2.64
N HIS A 843 -5.78 21.39 -3.86
CA HIS A 843 -6.80 22.01 -4.70
C HIS A 843 -7.96 21.06 -5.02
N ASP A 844 -8.99 21.61 -5.67
CA ASP A 844 -9.96 20.89 -6.49
C ASP A 844 -10.65 19.69 -5.80
N GLY A 845 -11.02 19.82 -4.53
CA GLY A 845 -11.71 18.74 -3.82
C GLY A 845 -10.82 17.57 -3.38
N CYS A 846 -9.49 17.70 -3.49
CA CYS A 846 -8.56 16.73 -2.91
C CYS A 846 -8.83 16.52 -1.43
N THR A 847 -8.56 15.30 -0.96
CA THR A 847 -8.71 14.90 0.43
C THR A 847 -7.38 14.40 0.98
N GLY A 848 -7.26 14.32 2.31
CA GLY A 848 -6.11 13.67 2.94
C GLY A 848 -5.75 14.26 4.29
N VAL A 849 -4.51 13.99 4.70
CA VAL A 849 -3.97 14.41 6.00
C VAL A 849 -2.57 14.98 5.82
N ILE A 850 -2.27 16.04 6.57
CA ILE A 850 -0.90 16.54 6.74
C ILE A 850 -0.54 16.39 8.21
N GLU A 851 0.46 15.56 8.49
CA GLU A 851 0.91 15.24 9.85
C GLU A 851 2.40 15.50 10.00
N GLY A 852 2.76 16.42 10.90
CA GLY A 852 4.14 16.83 11.12
C GLY A 852 4.70 17.70 10.00
N GLY A 853 5.99 18.02 10.11
CA GLY A 853 6.69 18.83 9.10
C GLY A 853 6.66 20.34 9.36
N GLU A 854 7.40 21.07 8.54
CA GLU A 854 7.62 22.50 8.67
C GLU A 854 7.50 23.21 7.32
N TYR A 855 6.73 24.29 7.30
CA TYR A 855 6.37 25.01 6.07
C TYR A 855 6.67 26.50 6.22
N HIS A 856 7.74 26.99 5.59
CA HIS A 856 8.24 28.31 5.90
C HIS A 856 8.89 29.08 4.76
N HIS A 857 8.94 30.40 4.91
CA HIS A 857 9.56 31.31 3.94
C HIS A 857 8.99 31.20 2.52
N ASN A 858 7.77 30.67 2.38
CA ASN A 858 7.03 30.69 1.13
C ASN A 858 6.38 32.07 0.96
N VAL A 859 6.40 32.59 -0.26
CA VAL A 859 5.98 33.98 -0.50
C VAL A 859 4.49 34.19 -0.23
N LYS A 860 3.63 33.19 -0.53
CA LYS A 860 2.19 33.24 -0.23
C LYS A 860 1.86 32.44 1.02
N GLY A 861 1.67 31.13 0.97
CA GLY A 861 1.20 30.33 2.11
C GLY A 861 2.17 29.25 2.53
N GLY A 862 2.23 28.90 3.82
CA GLY A 862 2.91 27.68 4.25
C GLY A 862 2.10 26.44 3.85
N LEU A 863 0.83 26.41 4.28
CA LEU A 863 -0.14 25.36 3.99
C LEU A 863 -1.43 25.96 3.44
N ALA A 864 -1.90 25.47 2.29
CA ALA A 864 -3.10 25.96 1.64
C ALA A 864 -4.09 24.83 1.31
N PRO A 865 -4.92 24.38 2.27
CA PRO A 865 -6.10 23.57 1.97
C PRO A 865 -7.15 24.45 1.26
N ALA A 866 -7.10 24.50 -0.06
CA ALA A 866 -7.84 25.49 -0.84
C ALA A 866 -8.80 24.85 -1.87
N HIS A 867 -9.64 25.68 -2.49
CA HIS A 867 -10.50 25.32 -3.62
C HIS A 867 -11.38 24.09 -3.38
N GLY A 868 -11.91 23.95 -2.16
CA GLY A 868 -12.84 22.90 -1.77
C GLY A 868 -12.18 21.59 -1.34
N ALA A 869 -10.85 21.56 -1.21
CA ALA A 869 -10.12 20.46 -0.59
C ALA A 869 -10.55 20.22 0.86
N GLN A 870 -10.54 18.97 1.30
CA GLN A 870 -10.88 18.55 2.67
C GLN A 870 -9.68 17.82 3.28
N VAL A 871 -8.83 18.58 3.95
CA VAL A 871 -7.54 18.10 4.48
C VAL A 871 -7.43 18.45 5.95
N ASP A 872 -7.15 17.44 6.77
CA ASP A 872 -6.90 17.64 8.19
C ASP A 872 -5.41 17.87 8.46
N LEU A 873 -5.11 18.72 9.46
CA LEU A 873 -3.76 19.11 9.84
C LEU A 873 -3.46 18.65 11.26
N PHE A 874 -2.32 17.98 11.47
CA PHE A 874 -1.88 17.48 12.77
C PHE A 874 -0.41 17.80 13.01
N ASN A 875 -0.07 18.39 14.16
CA ASN A 875 1.32 18.59 14.59
C ASN A 875 2.21 19.36 13.59
N VAL A 876 1.63 20.27 12.80
CA VAL A 876 2.37 21.01 11.75
C VAL A 876 2.84 22.37 12.25
N ILE A 877 3.99 22.83 11.74
CA ILE A 877 4.54 24.15 12.02
C ILE A 877 4.60 24.97 10.73
N SER A 878 4.11 26.21 10.76
CA SER A 878 4.14 27.11 9.60
C SER A 878 4.54 28.53 9.97
N HIS A 879 5.64 29.04 9.42
CA HIS A 879 6.18 30.34 9.82
C HIS A 879 6.89 31.14 8.72
N ASN A 880 7.02 32.46 8.92
CA ASN A 880 7.64 33.37 7.96
C ASN A 880 7.05 33.32 6.54
N ASN A 881 5.75 33.01 6.40
CA ASN A 881 5.03 33.04 5.13
C ASN A 881 4.11 34.27 5.04
N GLY A 882 3.53 34.52 3.85
CA GLY A 882 2.40 35.45 3.72
C GLY A 882 1.17 34.99 4.51
N HIS A 883 0.88 33.70 4.51
CA HIS A 883 -0.19 33.04 5.26
C HIS A 883 0.41 31.79 5.91
N GLY A 884 0.27 31.62 7.23
CA GLY A 884 0.67 30.38 7.88
C GLY A 884 -0.20 29.22 7.36
N ILE A 885 -1.52 29.39 7.47
CA ILE A 885 -2.52 28.50 6.90
C ILE A 885 -3.50 29.32 6.05
N TYR A 886 -3.75 28.86 4.83
CA TYR A 886 -4.61 29.50 3.85
C TYR A 886 -5.76 28.56 3.44
N ALA A 887 -6.81 28.52 4.26
CA ALA A 887 -7.99 27.69 4.05
C ALA A 887 -9.10 28.49 3.33
N GLN A 888 -9.07 28.48 1.99
CA GLN A 888 -9.98 29.30 1.18
C GLN A 888 -10.65 28.51 0.04
N ALA A 889 -11.99 28.58 -0.03
CA ALA A 889 -12.76 28.09 -1.18
C ALA A 889 -13.35 29.27 -1.96
N SER A 890 -13.20 29.24 -3.29
CA SER A 890 -13.92 30.11 -4.21
C SER A 890 -15.37 29.64 -4.36
N SER A 891 -16.29 30.55 -4.73
CA SER A 891 -17.74 30.29 -4.79
C SER A 891 -18.15 29.26 -5.86
N ASP A 892 -17.27 28.98 -6.82
CA ASP A 892 -17.43 27.96 -7.87
C ASP A 892 -16.97 26.55 -7.42
N ARG A 893 -16.46 26.42 -6.19
CA ARG A 893 -15.96 25.17 -5.61
C ARG A 893 -16.78 24.77 -4.39
N PRO A 894 -16.70 23.50 -3.92
CA PRO A 894 -17.39 23.08 -2.70
C PRO A 894 -17.02 23.97 -1.50
N VAL A 895 -18.01 24.66 -0.95
CA VAL A 895 -17.91 25.53 0.23
C VAL A 895 -18.35 24.79 1.50
N GLY A 896 -18.03 25.34 2.68
CA GLY A 896 -18.49 24.81 3.96
C GLY A 896 -17.82 23.50 4.37
N ARG A 897 -16.66 23.18 3.79
CA ARG A 897 -15.89 21.97 4.14
C ARG A 897 -15.45 22.04 5.59
N LYS A 898 -15.69 20.96 6.33
CA LYS A 898 -15.25 20.80 7.71
C LYS A 898 -13.89 20.11 7.74
N VAL A 899 -12.91 20.77 8.36
CA VAL A 899 -11.54 20.27 8.54
C VAL A 899 -11.10 20.41 9.99
N ARG A 900 -10.17 19.55 10.41
CA ARG A 900 -9.63 19.51 11.77
C ARG A 900 -8.20 19.98 11.76
N HIS A 901 -7.87 20.93 12.62
CA HIS A 901 -6.51 21.35 12.89
C HIS A 901 -6.19 20.97 14.34
N VAL A 902 -5.15 20.17 14.57
CA VAL A 902 -4.77 19.69 15.90
C VAL A 902 -3.29 19.93 16.14
N ASN A 903 -2.92 20.55 17.25
CA ASN A 903 -1.52 20.85 17.60
C ASN A 903 -0.79 21.65 16.50
N VAL A 904 -1.50 22.56 15.83
CA VAL A 904 -0.93 23.36 14.74
C VAL A 904 -0.32 24.64 15.29
N VAL A 905 0.91 24.94 14.91
CA VAL A 905 1.62 26.15 15.34
C VAL A 905 1.91 27.04 14.13
N THR A 906 1.50 28.30 14.20
CA THR A 906 1.87 29.31 13.19
C THR A 906 2.49 30.54 13.82
N TYR A 907 3.64 31.01 13.33
CA TYR A 907 4.27 32.24 13.83
C TYR A 907 5.02 33.06 12.78
N ASP A 908 5.23 34.34 13.05
CA ASP A 908 5.95 35.27 12.17
C ASP A 908 5.43 35.33 10.72
N ASN A 909 4.16 34.95 10.49
CA ASN A 909 3.50 35.09 9.20
C ASN A 909 2.81 36.46 9.10
N ARG A 910 2.50 36.92 7.88
CA ARG A 910 1.60 38.07 7.71
C ARG A 910 0.19 37.73 8.24
N TYR A 911 -0.36 36.58 7.87
CA TYR A 911 -1.58 36.03 8.48
C TYR A 911 -1.26 34.68 9.13
N GLY A 912 -1.62 34.43 10.40
CA GLY A 912 -1.40 33.13 11.05
C GLY A 912 -2.28 32.05 10.44
N ILE A 913 -3.59 32.23 10.55
CA ILE A 913 -4.60 31.46 9.82
C ILE A 913 -5.58 32.38 9.09
N SER A 914 -5.86 32.05 7.84
CA SER A 914 -6.81 32.73 6.96
C SER A 914 -7.89 31.74 6.54
N VAL A 915 -9.14 31.98 6.96
CA VAL A 915 -10.30 31.10 6.68
C VAL A 915 -11.34 31.84 5.86
N GLN A 916 -11.73 31.25 4.72
CA GLN A 916 -12.79 31.76 3.87
C GLN A 916 -13.58 30.61 3.23
N ASN A 917 -14.88 30.54 3.51
CA ASN A 917 -15.82 29.50 3.10
C ASN A 917 -15.46 28.09 3.60
N TYR A 918 -14.90 28.00 4.80
CA TYR A 918 -14.46 26.77 5.46
C TYR A 918 -14.89 26.72 6.93
N HIS A 919 -15.13 25.52 7.45
CA HIS A 919 -15.37 25.27 8.87
C HIS A 919 -14.14 24.58 9.46
N VAL A 920 -13.38 25.30 10.27
CA VAL A 920 -12.16 24.78 10.90
C VAL A 920 -12.46 24.44 12.35
N VAL A 921 -12.20 23.20 12.76
CA VAL A 921 -12.21 22.82 14.18
C VAL A 921 -10.77 22.73 14.66
N ALA A 922 -10.37 23.66 15.51
CA ALA A 922 -9.01 23.81 15.98
C ALA A 922 -8.87 23.29 17.41
N TYR A 923 -7.97 22.33 17.65
CA TYR A 923 -7.68 21.77 18.96
C TYR A 923 -6.22 21.99 19.31
N ASN A 924 -5.94 22.65 20.44
CA ASN A 924 -4.57 22.90 20.91
C ASN A 924 -3.68 23.59 19.83
N CYS A 925 -4.27 24.51 19.06
CA CYS A 925 -3.56 25.27 18.03
C CYS A 925 -3.03 26.59 18.60
N LYS A 926 -1.92 27.08 18.06
CA LYS A 926 -1.20 28.24 18.55
C LYS A 926 -0.82 29.18 17.39
N HIS A 927 -1.34 30.41 17.40
CA HIS A 927 -1.10 31.41 16.36
C HIS A 927 -0.44 32.67 16.97
N GLU A 928 0.88 32.67 17.14
CA GLU A 928 1.62 33.74 17.85
C GLU A 928 2.52 34.56 16.94
N ASN A 929 2.80 35.82 17.29
CA ASN A 929 3.73 36.70 16.55
C ASN A 929 3.45 36.89 15.05
N ASN A 930 2.26 36.49 14.57
CA ASN A 930 1.81 36.81 13.22
C ASN A 930 1.31 38.26 13.18
N GLN A 931 1.47 38.96 12.04
CA GLN A 931 0.96 40.34 11.92
C GLN A 931 -0.55 40.39 12.11
N THR A 932 -1.26 39.38 11.59
CA THR A 932 -2.68 39.11 11.87
C THR A 932 -2.83 37.64 12.28
N PRO A 933 -2.98 37.31 13.58
CA PRO A 933 -3.06 35.92 14.04
C PRO A 933 -4.14 35.09 13.39
N VAL A 934 -5.36 35.64 13.30
CA VAL A 934 -6.53 34.98 12.73
C VAL A 934 -7.25 35.97 11.83
N TRP A 935 -7.53 35.56 10.59
CA TRP A 935 -8.33 36.32 9.63
C TRP A 935 -9.45 35.42 9.10
N ILE A 936 -10.69 35.88 9.26
CA ILE A 936 -11.89 35.15 8.83
C ILE A 936 -12.69 36.07 7.91
N ARG A 937 -13.08 35.57 6.73
CA ARG A 937 -13.93 36.30 5.77
C ARG A 937 -15.07 35.41 5.31
N ASP A 938 -16.29 35.91 5.48
CA ASP A 938 -17.50 35.30 4.92
C ASP A 938 -17.80 35.84 3.52
N VAL A 939 -18.10 34.94 2.59
CA VAL A 939 -18.65 35.31 1.28
C VAL A 939 -19.73 34.30 0.91
N GLY A 940 -20.99 34.60 1.24
CA GLY A 940 -22.12 33.79 0.78
C GLY A 940 -23.33 33.71 1.72
N ASP A 941 -24.14 32.67 1.46
CA ASP A 941 -25.33 32.29 2.24
C ASP A 941 -24.96 32.05 3.72
N PRO A 942 -25.81 32.40 4.70
CA PRO A 942 -25.61 32.09 6.11
C PRO A 942 -25.20 30.64 6.44
N LYS A 943 -25.50 29.67 5.58
CA LYS A 943 -25.11 28.26 5.73
C LYS A 943 -23.65 27.96 5.35
N ASP A 944 -22.99 28.87 4.63
CA ASP A 944 -21.61 28.74 4.14
C ASP A 944 -20.63 29.63 4.93
N ARG A 945 -21.06 30.12 6.11
CA ARG A 945 -20.25 31.01 6.95
C ARG A 945 -18.98 30.30 7.40
N SER A 946 -17.88 31.02 7.29
CA SER A 946 -16.61 30.60 7.83
C SER A 946 -16.64 30.73 9.35
N PHE A 947 -16.21 29.69 10.04
CA PHE A 947 -15.97 29.79 11.48
C PHE A 947 -14.80 28.91 11.90
N ILE A 948 -14.16 29.33 12.99
CA ILE A 948 -13.19 28.54 13.72
C ILE A 948 -13.86 28.15 15.04
N GLU A 949 -14.10 26.86 15.21
CA GLU A 949 -14.51 26.26 16.48
C GLU A 949 -13.23 25.93 17.27
N LEU A 950 -13.02 26.59 18.41
CA LEU A 950 -11.84 26.46 19.28
C LEU A 950 -12.04 25.38 20.35
#